data_AF-A0A2E7CPS9-F1
#
_entry.id   AF-A0A2E7CPS9-F1
#
_cell.length_a   1.000
_cell.length_b   1.000
_cell.length_c   1.000
_cell.angle_alpha   90.00
_cell.angle_beta   90.00
_cell.angle_gamma   90.00
#
_symmetry.space_group_name_H-M   'P 1'
#
loop_
_entity.id
_entity.type
_entity.pdbx_description
1 polymer ?
#
loop_
_entity_poly.entity_id
_entity_poly.type
_entity_poly.pdbx_seq_one_letter_code
_entity_poly.pdbx_strand_id
1 'polypeptide(L)'
;MYFWICKPSWTRNSFLAVLRHDSSKLDVQMLISRQLITVLIGTQALFSGWTVATHGVRWLDRVIGVPATPQISEFTATLLYSFTLFVCWDLSRFVVHLLMHRVPFLWAFHQVHHSAEVLTPLTFHRIHPIESWIYTMRGAIVTGVLAGLFYWFFRDSIDQVTIWGVPALGFLFNVAFGNLRHSHVWIRFPKAVELWFLSPAQHQIHHSKDPMHYGKNYGTWLAIWDRALGSLFHAEKPPQSYGVSNPNHQHNLLSAWFEPFRSLFPLAMLLCPVFVLEQEAVANPTEDPQSESEAEKKESSSTEDVEGSSESEELKPEKMSFAEEMIVYSDDQTLRVAGSAQKVSQEQLELFEFDNIEQVLQQVPGVATRNEDGFGLRPNIGIRGANSDRSAKISLMEDGVLLAPAPYAAPAAYYFPMSTRAVGVEVFKGPAATRHGPYTIGGALNVMTRDVPETFSYTADLAGGLRDTYKGHVWVGQRWNRFGILLEGAHLQSSGFKNLDGGGETGFQRTELMSKGELRLEKSAFELKLGYAHEQSNETYLGLSYDDLEDSPYRRYVSSNQGDMAWNRTQAELSWRFQPTTNIRIHTVAYHHWLDRSWTKLNGFRDGTSLHQLLSSEELSGQAEVYMAILKGEEDSTTTGQYLQIGTNHRVFHSYGIQSKAQWEHYGQGFTSVLEVGARLHADDVIRIHTEDAHMMQSSKLEHAGFDQETMLDSHATAKTLALHLHEDLSFDWLHLFPSVRLELIQGQREDLYAATQEAIVRPTLLPGFATLVDLGSWTDFFVGVHRGFSPVSPGQPEDVKPEVSWNYEAGFRGDFGNSHAEVVGFFNDYENLMGQCSFAGGCTGTDIDQQYNGGSVWIYGLEGVFSTDFKLSPKVSIPLGGSLTFNRSAFQTAFQSSFHQFGSVQEGDQLPYLPDVQSSLLVGLNTERLSLSSSLSHRSSMLDEAGVLGEEELEIPSLLLLNAAADVQLTKRFSLYVSGTNLTNAQNITSWRPFGARPIAPLQVMAGLKIHEDRP
;
A
#
# COMPACT_ATOMS: atom_id res chain seq x y z
N MET A 1 -18.05 12.10 56.98
CA MET A 1 -18.44 11.25 58.13
C MET A 1 -19.25 10.00 57.73
N TYR A 2 -20.12 10.03 56.70
CA TYR A 2 -20.82 8.82 56.20
C TYR A 2 -19.89 7.82 55.45
N PHE A 3 -18.80 8.32 54.86
CA PHE A 3 -17.82 7.55 54.06
C PHE A 3 -16.95 6.55 54.82
N TRP A 4 -17.06 6.46 56.15
CA TRP A 4 -16.17 5.63 56.99
C TRP A 4 -16.89 4.50 57.74
N ILE A 5 -18.17 4.27 57.47
CA ILE A 5 -19.01 3.27 58.18
C ILE A 5 -19.25 2.01 57.33
N CYS A 6 -19.11 2.06 56.01
CA CYS A 6 -19.18 0.88 55.15
C CYS A 6 -17.76 0.41 54.83
N LYS A 7 -17.28 -0.66 55.51
CA LYS A 7 -16.00 -1.29 55.19
C LYS A 7 -15.97 -1.70 53.71
N PRO A 8 -15.01 -1.22 52.89
CA PRO A 8 -14.72 -1.88 51.63
C PRO A 8 -14.25 -3.30 51.96
N SER A 9 -14.91 -4.31 51.41
CA SER A 9 -14.52 -5.72 51.57
C SER A 9 -13.27 -5.99 50.73
N TRP A 10 -12.12 -5.51 51.20
CA TRP A 10 -10.85 -5.73 50.52
C TRP A 10 -9.98 -6.69 51.31
N THR A 11 -9.58 -7.78 50.64
CA THR A 11 -8.38 -8.53 50.99
C THR A 11 -7.29 -8.19 49.97
N ARG A 12 -6.01 -8.20 50.34
CA ARG A 12 -4.91 -7.88 49.42
C ARG A 12 -4.92 -8.79 48.16
N ASN A 13 -5.44 -10.01 48.28
CA ASN A 13 -5.56 -10.97 47.19
C ASN A 13 -6.66 -10.62 46.18
N SER A 14 -7.74 -9.94 46.60
CA SER A 14 -8.83 -9.55 45.67
C SER A 14 -8.45 -8.39 44.75
N PHE A 15 -7.52 -7.51 45.15
CA PHE A 15 -7.07 -6.40 44.32
C PHE A 15 -6.12 -6.80 43.20
N LEU A 16 -5.14 -7.64 43.51
CA LEU A 16 -4.21 -8.14 42.51
C LEU A 16 -4.93 -9.00 41.45
N ALA A 17 -6.00 -9.70 41.86
CA ALA A 17 -6.87 -10.43 40.93
C ALA A 17 -7.60 -9.48 39.96
N VAL A 18 -8.13 -8.34 40.45
CA VAL A 18 -8.76 -7.30 39.62
C VAL A 18 -7.76 -6.72 38.63
N LEU A 19 -6.57 -6.31 39.07
CA LEU A 19 -5.56 -5.72 38.17
C LEU A 19 -5.00 -6.69 37.12
N ARG A 20 -5.03 -8.01 37.38
CA ARG A 20 -4.55 -9.04 36.44
C ARG A 20 -5.62 -9.54 35.47
N HIS A 21 -6.88 -9.13 35.66
CA HIS A 21 -7.99 -9.52 34.80
C HIS A 21 -7.80 -8.98 33.37
N ASP A 22 -8.16 -9.75 32.35
CA ASP A 22 -7.94 -9.35 30.95
C ASP A 22 -8.70 -8.07 30.58
N SER A 23 -9.93 -7.93 31.08
CA SER A 23 -10.66 -6.65 31.08
C SER A 23 -9.81 -5.48 31.61
N SER A 24 -9.13 -5.61 32.74
CA SER A 24 -8.29 -4.51 33.26
C SER A 24 -7.02 -4.27 32.46
N LYS A 25 -6.48 -5.29 31.78
CA LYS A 25 -5.37 -5.10 30.82
C LYS A 25 -5.82 -4.28 29.61
N LEU A 26 -7.01 -4.56 29.06
CA LEU A 26 -7.59 -3.76 27.98
C LEU A 26 -7.82 -2.30 28.42
N ASP A 27 -8.26 -2.06 29.66
CA ASP A 27 -8.41 -0.69 30.18
C ASP A 27 -7.09 0.10 30.14
N VAL A 28 -5.96 -0.55 30.49
CA VAL A 28 -4.62 0.06 30.42
C VAL A 28 -4.21 0.33 28.98
N GLN A 29 -4.43 -0.64 28.07
CA GLN A 29 -4.13 -0.47 26.65
C GLN A 29 -4.93 0.69 26.04
N MET A 30 -6.23 0.77 26.36
CA MET A 30 -7.12 1.84 25.91
C MET A 30 -6.77 3.20 26.51
N LEU A 31 -6.29 3.26 27.76
CA LEU A 31 -5.78 4.50 28.34
C LEU A 31 -4.60 5.05 27.54
N ILE A 32 -3.59 4.21 27.27
CA ILE A 32 -2.37 4.62 26.55
C ILE A 32 -2.74 5.07 25.14
N SER A 33 -3.52 4.28 24.41
CA SER A 33 -3.88 4.57 23.04
C SER A 33 -4.77 5.81 22.93
N ARG A 34 -5.73 5.98 23.85
CA ARG A 34 -6.57 7.17 23.92
C ARG A 34 -5.76 8.44 24.17
N GLN A 35 -4.70 8.40 24.98
CA GLN A 35 -3.88 9.59 25.23
C GLN A 35 -3.19 10.08 23.95
N LEU A 36 -2.73 9.17 23.10
CA LEU A 36 -2.15 9.50 21.78
C LEU A 36 -3.21 10.11 20.85
N ILE A 37 -4.39 9.50 20.79
CA ILE A 37 -5.50 9.97 19.95
C ILE A 37 -6.07 11.32 20.43
N THR A 38 -6.14 11.54 21.74
CA THR A 38 -6.78 12.74 22.32
C THR A 38 -6.00 14.01 21.97
N VAL A 39 -4.68 13.93 21.76
CA VAL A 39 -3.88 15.07 21.27
C VAL A 39 -4.35 15.48 19.86
N LEU A 40 -4.57 14.51 18.98
CA LEU A 40 -5.00 14.71 17.59
C LEU A 40 -6.44 15.25 17.51
N ILE A 41 -7.36 14.66 18.27
CA ILE A 41 -8.77 15.09 18.27
C ILE A 41 -8.93 16.43 19.03
N GLY A 42 -8.14 16.65 20.08
CA GLY A 42 -8.23 17.82 20.94
C GLY A 42 -7.92 19.13 20.21
N THR A 43 -6.92 19.15 19.35
CA THR A 43 -6.59 20.32 18.52
C THR A 43 -7.73 20.67 17.57
N GLN A 44 -8.29 19.68 16.86
CA GLN A 44 -9.45 19.86 15.99
C GLN A 44 -10.66 20.43 16.73
N ALA A 45 -10.92 19.95 17.96
CA ALA A 45 -12.04 20.42 18.77
C ALA A 45 -11.87 21.89 19.18
N LEU A 46 -10.65 22.31 19.52
CA LEU A 46 -10.37 23.70 19.88
C LEU A 46 -10.65 24.63 18.70
N PHE A 47 -10.15 24.28 17.51
CA PHE A 47 -10.43 25.05 16.28
C PHE A 47 -11.92 25.07 15.97
N SER A 48 -12.60 23.91 16.01
CA SER A 48 -14.03 23.82 15.75
C SER A 48 -14.86 24.68 16.71
N GLY A 49 -14.56 24.63 18.01
CA GLY A 49 -15.24 25.44 19.01
C GLY A 49 -15.01 26.94 18.81
N TRP A 50 -13.77 27.34 18.49
CA TRP A 50 -13.43 28.72 18.18
C TRP A 50 -14.12 29.23 16.91
N THR A 51 -14.15 28.43 15.84
CA THR A 51 -14.85 28.74 14.59
C THR A 51 -16.34 28.91 14.82
N VAL A 52 -16.99 27.95 15.51
CA VAL A 52 -18.43 28.03 15.83
C VAL A 52 -18.74 29.29 16.65
N ALA A 53 -17.91 29.62 17.65
CA ALA A 53 -18.10 30.82 18.45
C ALA A 53 -17.97 32.10 17.61
N THR A 54 -16.87 32.24 16.86
CA THR A 54 -16.57 33.46 16.09
C THR A 54 -17.54 33.69 14.93
N HIS A 55 -17.84 32.65 14.16
CA HIS A 55 -18.82 32.73 13.08
C HIS A 55 -20.23 32.92 13.62
N GLY A 56 -20.58 32.28 14.74
CA GLY A 56 -21.86 32.47 15.42
C GLY A 56 -22.07 33.93 15.84
N VAL A 57 -21.07 34.55 16.47
CA VAL A 57 -21.11 35.98 16.85
C VAL A 57 -21.28 36.87 15.63
N ARG A 58 -20.45 36.67 14.58
CA ARG A 58 -20.53 37.45 13.34
C ARG A 58 -21.89 37.31 12.65
N TRP A 59 -22.48 36.11 12.67
CA TRP A 59 -23.80 35.86 12.13
C TRP A 59 -24.87 36.59 12.93
N LEU A 60 -24.83 36.52 14.27
CA LEU A 60 -25.76 37.23 15.15
C LEU A 60 -25.66 38.76 14.98
N ASP A 61 -24.45 39.30 14.89
CA ASP A 61 -24.23 40.73 14.64
C ASP A 61 -24.81 41.19 13.29
N ARG A 62 -24.77 40.33 12.25
CA ARG A 62 -25.38 40.64 10.93
C ARG A 62 -26.90 40.54 10.92
N VAL A 63 -27.46 39.50 11.54
CA VAL A 63 -28.89 39.17 11.42
C VAL A 63 -29.73 39.91 12.45
N ILE A 64 -29.26 40.01 13.68
CA ILE A 64 -29.99 40.59 14.81
C ILE A 64 -29.45 41.98 15.17
N GLY A 65 -28.17 42.25 14.86
CA GLY A 65 -27.48 43.48 15.25
C GLY A 65 -26.70 43.32 16.55
N VAL A 66 -25.96 44.35 16.93
CA VAL A 66 -25.20 44.38 18.19
C VAL A 66 -26.14 44.77 19.34
N PRO A 67 -26.39 43.89 20.32
CA PRO A 67 -27.26 44.20 21.44
C PRO A 67 -26.58 45.20 22.40
N ALA A 68 -27.38 46.01 23.08
CA ALA A 68 -26.87 46.81 24.20
C ALA A 68 -26.43 45.87 25.33
N THR A 69 -25.20 46.02 25.81
CA THR A 69 -24.66 45.20 26.89
C THR A 69 -25.50 45.35 28.16
N PRO A 70 -26.08 44.26 28.71
CA PRO A 70 -26.86 44.32 29.93
C PRO A 70 -26.02 44.86 31.10
N GLN A 71 -26.59 45.73 31.94
CA GLN A 71 -25.94 46.23 33.16
C GLN A 71 -25.98 45.20 34.30
N ILE A 72 -25.37 44.04 34.09
CA ILE A 72 -25.12 43.06 35.14
C ILE A 72 -23.62 43.01 35.48
N SER A 73 -23.28 42.64 36.71
CA SER A 73 -21.87 42.49 37.09
C SER A 73 -21.20 41.34 36.33
N GLU A 74 -19.91 41.48 36.04
CA GLU A 74 -19.07 40.43 35.44
C GLU A 74 -19.17 39.10 36.22
N PHE A 75 -19.18 39.18 37.56
CA PHE A 75 -19.39 38.02 38.42
C PHE A 75 -20.73 37.32 38.14
N THR A 76 -21.81 38.07 37.91
CA THR A 76 -23.12 37.51 37.58
C THR A 76 -23.13 36.88 36.19
N ALA A 77 -22.49 37.53 35.21
CA ALA A 77 -22.35 36.99 33.85
C ALA A 77 -21.55 35.67 33.84
N THR A 78 -20.41 35.63 34.54
CA THR A 78 -19.57 34.44 34.71
C THR A 78 -20.29 33.30 35.43
N LEU A 79 -21.11 33.61 36.45
CA LEU A 79 -21.95 32.61 37.11
C LEU A 79 -23.04 32.05 36.18
N LEU A 80 -23.72 32.92 35.43
CA LEU A 80 -24.74 32.51 34.46
C LEU A 80 -24.14 31.64 33.34
N TYR A 81 -22.99 32.04 32.81
CA TYR A 81 -22.26 31.27 31.80
C TYR A 81 -21.85 29.91 32.35
N SER A 82 -21.20 29.88 33.52
CA SER A 82 -20.73 28.63 34.13
C SER A 82 -21.87 27.66 34.43
N PHE A 83 -23.02 28.15 34.92
CA PHE A 83 -24.20 27.33 35.18
C PHE A 83 -24.85 26.83 33.88
N THR A 84 -25.03 27.71 32.89
CA THR A 84 -25.64 27.34 31.60
C THR A 84 -24.77 26.32 30.87
N LEU A 85 -23.46 26.54 30.84
CA LEU A 85 -22.50 25.61 30.27
C LEU A 85 -22.56 24.25 30.96
N PHE A 86 -22.60 24.21 32.30
CA PHE A 86 -22.72 22.95 33.04
C PHE A 86 -23.98 22.17 32.68
N VAL A 87 -25.15 22.82 32.64
CA VAL A 87 -26.44 22.18 32.33
C VAL A 87 -26.48 21.69 30.88
N CYS A 88 -26.10 22.52 29.91
CA CYS A 88 -26.09 22.16 28.49
C CYS A 88 -25.05 21.06 28.16
N TRP A 89 -23.90 21.10 28.84
CA TRP A 89 -22.87 20.08 28.70
C TRP A 89 -23.34 18.72 29.21
N ASP A 90 -23.99 18.68 30.38
CA ASP A 90 -24.55 17.44 30.92
C ASP A 90 -25.72 16.91 30.07
N LEU A 91 -26.63 17.77 29.60
CA LEU A 91 -27.74 17.40 28.71
C LEU A 91 -27.24 16.83 27.38
N SER A 92 -26.34 17.52 26.70
CA SER A 92 -25.81 17.06 25.41
C SER A 92 -25.04 15.74 25.53
N ARG A 93 -24.33 15.53 26.66
CA ARG A 93 -23.71 14.24 26.96
C ARG A 93 -24.74 13.14 27.18
N PHE A 94 -25.80 13.41 27.94
CA PHE A 94 -26.90 12.49 28.11
C PHE A 94 -27.53 12.09 26.76
N VAL A 95 -27.78 13.05 25.85
CA VAL A 95 -28.36 12.76 24.52
C VAL A 95 -27.45 11.87 23.70
N VAL A 96 -26.15 12.18 23.60
CA VAL A 96 -25.20 11.35 22.86
C VAL A 96 -25.11 9.94 23.45
N HIS A 97 -25.07 9.83 24.78
CA HIS A 97 -25.03 8.54 25.46
C HIS A 97 -26.30 7.71 25.22
N LEU A 98 -27.48 8.34 25.27
CA LEU A 98 -28.75 7.71 24.91
C LEU A 98 -28.73 7.19 23.46
N LEU A 99 -28.24 8.00 22.51
CA LEU A 99 -28.13 7.60 21.10
C LEU A 99 -27.17 6.42 20.92
N MET A 100 -26.06 6.40 21.66
CA MET A 100 -25.12 5.28 21.67
C MET A 100 -25.75 3.96 22.12
N HIS A 101 -26.81 4.00 22.93
CA HIS A 101 -27.57 2.80 23.29
C HIS A 101 -28.75 2.48 22.38
N ARG A 102 -29.19 3.43 21.53
CA ARG A 102 -30.40 3.30 20.72
C ARG A 102 -30.12 3.07 19.23
N VAL A 103 -28.99 3.58 18.74
CA VAL A 103 -28.59 3.47 17.33
C VAL A 103 -27.59 2.32 17.19
N PRO A 104 -27.91 1.25 16.42
CA PRO A 104 -27.04 0.08 16.29
C PRO A 104 -25.60 0.43 15.86
N PHE A 105 -25.44 1.38 14.95
CA PHE A 105 -24.13 1.87 14.52
C PHE A 105 -23.30 2.43 15.68
N LEU A 106 -23.88 3.31 16.50
CA LEU A 106 -23.19 3.91 17.65
C LEU A 106 -22.99 2.89 18.78
N TRP A 107 -23.93 1.96 18.94
CA TRP A 107 -23.83 0.88 19.90
C TRP A 107 -22.65 -0.04 19.61
N ALA A 108 -22.33 -0.34 18.35
CA ALA A 108 -21.18 -1.17 18.01
C ALA A 108 -19.88 -0.63 18.64
N PHE A 109 -19.68 0.68 18.60
CA PHE A 109 -18.50 1.32 19.21
C PHE A 109 -18.65 1.48 20.72
N HIS A 110 -19.85 1.83 21.19
CA HIS A 110 -20.11 2.05 22.61
C HIS A 110 -20.15 0.75 23.44
N GLN A 111 -20.40 -0.39 22.78
CA GLN A 111 -20.33 -1.70 23.40
C GLN A 111 -18.93 -1.99 23.96
N VAL A 112 -17.87 -1.40 23.39
CA VAL A 112 -16.52 -1.45 23.94
C VAL A 112 -16.49 -0.89 25.36
N HIS A 113 -17.13 0.25 25.62
CA HIS A 113 -17.23 0.79 26.98
C HIS A 113 -17.96 -0.17 27.93
N HIS A 114 -19.06 -0.77 27.46
CA HIS A 114 -19.90 -1.69 28.22
C HIS A 114 -19.37 -3.12 28.33
N SER A 115 -18.30 -3.47 27.62
CA SER A 115 -17.73 -4.83 27.67
C SER A 115 -16.92 -5.11 28.92
N ALA A 116 -16.72 -4.12 29.79
CA ALA A 116 -15.94 -4.28 31.01
C ALA A 116 -16.61 -5.24 31.99
N GLU A 117 -15.99 -6.40 32.19
CA GLU A 117 -16.43 -7.42 33.15
C GLU A 117 -16.05 -7.05 34.59
N VAL A 118 -15.01 -6.23 34.73
CA VAL A 118 -14.53 -5.69 36.00
C VAL A 118 -14.36 -4.18 35.88
N LEU A 119 -15.08 -3.43 36.72
CA LEU A 119 -15.03 -1.96 36.73
C LEU A 119 -13.86 -1.46 37.59
N THR A 120 -12.93 -0.75 36.94
CA THR A 120 -11.85 0.00 37.60
C THR A 120 -11.88 1.48 37.19
N PRO A 121 -11.30 2.41 37.96
CA PRO A 121 -11.21 3.80 37.52
C PRO A 121 -10.61 3.98 36.10
N LEU A 122 -9.83 3.00 35.62
CA LEU A 122 -9.30 2.99 34.26
C LEU A 122 -10.34 2.66 33.19
N THR A 123 -11.43 1.97 33.53
CA THR A 123 -12.55 1.67 32.61
C THR A 123 -13.20 2.95 32.08
N PHE A 124 -13.07 4.08 32.79
CA PHE A 124 -13.45 5.40 32.25
C PHE A 124 -12.74 5.73 30.92
N HIS A 125 -11.53 5.21 30.71
CA HIS A 125 -10.75 5.41 29.49
C HIS A 125 -10.97 4.32 28.43
N ARG A 126 -11.74 3.27 28.74
CA ARG A 126 -12.19 2.27 27.76
C ARG A 126 -13.28 2.88 26.87
N ILE A 127 -12.84 3.68 25.90
CA ILE A 127 -13.70 4.41 24.98
C ILE A 127 -13.13 4.24 23.57
N HIS A 128 -13.94 3.78 22.63
CA HIS A 128 -13.52 3.63 21.23
C HIS A 128 -13.08 4.98 20.62
N PRO A 129 -12.11 5.03 19.68
CA PRO A 129 -11.69 6.28 19.04
C PRO A 129 -12.84 7.09 18.43
N ILE A 130 -13.78 6.45 17.74
CA ILE A 130 -15.00 7.09 17.20
C ILE A 130 -15.86 7.70 18.32
N GLU A 131 -16.05 6.98 19.43
CA GLU A 131 -16.79 7.51 20.58
C GLU A 131 -16.06 8.72 21.20
N SER A 132 -14.73 8.67 21.30
CA SER A 132 -13.90 9.79 21.75
C SER A 132 -14.03 11.01 20.84
N TRP A 133 -14.06 10.82 19.52
CA TRP A 133 -14.25 11.88 18.54
C TRP A 133 -15.64 12.52 18.68
N ILE A 134 -16.71 11.72 18.70
CA ILE A 134 -18.09 12.21 18.87
C ILE A 134 -18.21 13.04 20.14
N TYR A 135 -17.70 12.54 21.27
CA TYR A 135 -17.77 13.27 22.53
C TYR A 135 -16.94 14.55 22.52
N THR A 136 -15.79 14.56 21.85
CA THR A 136 -14.92 15.74 21.79
C THR A 136 -15.53 16.82 20.91
N MET A 137 -16.03 16.46 19.72
CA MET A 137 -16.74 17.38 18.82
C MET A 137 -18.03 17.93 19.43
N ARG A 138 -18.82 17.09 20.10
CA ARG A 138 -19.98 17.54 20.90
C ARG A 138 -19.57 18.62 21.90
N GLY A 139 -18.44 18.43 22.59
CA GLY A 139 -17.94 19.41 23.55
C GLY A 139 -17.57 20.73 22.89
N ALA A 140 -16.83 20.67 21.78
CA ALA A 140 -16.44 21.84 20.99
C ALA A 140 -17.65 22.65 20.52
N ILE A 141 -18.68 21.99 19.97
CA ILE A 141 -19.88 22.65 19.47
C ILE A 141 -20.66 23.31 20.62
N VAL A 142 -20.88 22.59 21.73
CA VAL A 142 -21.63 23.14 22.87
C VAL A 142 -20.91 24.34 23.49
N THR A 143 -19.60 24.23 23.73
CA THR A 143 -18.81 25.35 24.24
C THR A 143 -18.78 26.49 23.23
N GLY A 144 -18.56 26.22 21.94
CA GLY A 144 -18.49 27.24 20.90
C GLY A 144 -19.79 28.03 20.77
N VAL A 145 -20.94 27.35 20.71
CA VAL A 145 -22.26 27.98 20.65
C VAL A 145 -22.52 28.83 21.90
N LEU A 146 -22.25 28.31 23.09
CA LEU A 146 -22.52 29.05 24.33
C LEU A 146 -21.54 30.20 24.54
N ALA A 147 -20.26 30.00 24.27
CA ALA A 147 -19.25 31.06 24.34
C ALA A 147 -19.59 32.17 23.33
N GLY A 148 -19.97 31.82 22.10
CA GLY A 148 -20.40 32.78 21.09
C GLY A 148 -21.67 33.55 21.51
N LEU A 149 -22.70 32.85 22.00
CA LEU A 149 -23.94 33.47 22.47
C LEU A 149 -23.71 34.40 23.66
N PHE A 150 -22.96 33.96 24.66
CA PHE A 150 -22.65 34.80 25.81
C PHE A 150 -21.79 35.98 25.37
N TYR A 151 -20.77 35.77 24.52
CA TYR A 151 -19.93 36.86 23.99
C TYR A 151 -20.74 37.88 23.21
N TRP A 152 -21.76 37.42 22.48
CA TRP A 152 -22.68 38.29 21.79
C TRP A 152 -23.51 39.18 22.76
N PHE A 153 -23.99 38.62 23.88
CA PHE A 153 -24.77 39.38 24.89
C PHE A 153 -23.92 40.25 25.83
N PHE A 154 -22.77 39.76 26.29
CA PHE A 154 -22.01 40.33 27.42
C PHE A 154 -20.59 40.81 27.04
N ARG A 155 -20.16 40.60 25.79
CA ARG A 155 -18.86 41.03 25.23
C ARG A 155 -17.69 40.55 26.10
N ASP A 156 -16.72 41.43 26.39
CA ASP A 156 -15.45 41.09 27.05
C ASP A 156 -15.57 40.70 28.54
N SER A 157 -16.78 40.35 29.01
CA SER A 157 -17.13 40.12 30.41
C SER A 157 -17.36 38.64 30.75
N ILE A 158 -16.80 37.70 29.98
CA ILE A 158 -17.10 36.27 30.13
C ILE A 158 -15.82 35.51 30.42
N ASP A 159 -15.71 35.12 31.68
CA ASP A 159 -14.79 34.07 32.09
C ASP A 159 -15.61 32.88 32.61
N GLN A 160 -14.96 31.74 32.78
CA GLN A 160 -15.53 30.60 33.46
C GLN A 160 -14.96 30.51 34.89
N VAL A 161 -15.79 30.11 35.85
CA VAL A 161 -15.26 29.75 37.17
C VAL A 161 -14.44 28.47 37.01
N THR A 162 -13.11 28.58 37.11
CA THR A 162 -12.18 27.46 36.97
C THR A 162 -11.43 27.15 38.26
N ILE A 163 -10.99 25.89 38.40
CA ILE A 163 -10.02 25.42 39.39
C ILE A 163 -8.85 24.86 38.59
N TRP A 164 -7.68 25.51 38.70
CA TRP A 164 -6.49 25.17 37.90
C TRP A 164 -6.75 25.09 36.38
N GLY A 165 -7.57 26.00 35.85
CA GLY A 165 -7.92 26.04 34.42
C GLY A 165 -9.00 25.05 33.97
N VAL A 166 -9.57 24.26 34.89
CA VAL A 166 -10.67 23.32 34.61
C VAL A 166 -11.99 23.86 35.15
N PRO A 167 -13.12 23.74 34.42
CA PRO A 167 -14.47 24.07 34.92
C PRO A 167 -14.72 23.62 36.36
N ALA A 168 -14.95 24.56 37.29
CA ALA A 168 -14.99 24.28 38.72
C ALA A 168 -16.06 23.25 39.12
N LEU A 169 -17.27 23.35 38.54
CA LEU A 169 -18.35 22.39 38.80
C LEU A 169 -17.96 20.98 38.34
N GLY A 170 -17.47 20.84 37.11
CA GLY A 170 -17.03 19.55 36.57
C GLY A 170 -15.87 18.94 37.37
N PHE A 171 -14.91 19.78 37.78
CA PHE A 171 -13.79 19.38 38.63
C PHE A 171 -14.29 18.82 39.97
N LEU A 172 -15.17 19.56 40.67
CA LEU A 172 -15.73 19.13 41.96
C LEU A 172 -16.49 17.81 41.85
N PHE A 173 -17.32 17.62 40.81
CA PHE A 173 -18.04 16.38 40.58
C PHE A 173 -17.11 15.20 40.27
N ASN A 174 -16.06 15.42 39.47
CA ASN A 174 -15.12 14.35 39.13
C ASN A 174 -14.27 13.90 40.34
N VAL A 175 -13.79 14.86 41.14
CA VAL A 175 -13.04 14.56 42.38
C VAL A 175 -13.93 13.86 43.40
N ALA A 176 -15.17 14.31 43.57
CA ALA A 176 -16.06 13.76 44.60
C ALA A 176 -16.62 12.37 44.24
N PHE A 177 -17.07 12.18 42.99
CA PHE A 177 -17.85 11.00 42.62
C PHE A 177 -17.51 10.43 41.24
N GLY A 178 -17.02 11.25 40.31
CA GLY A 178 -16.86 10.84 38.92
C GLY A 178 -15.92 9.66 38.73
N ASN A 179 -14.81 9.61 39.47
CA ASN A 179 -13.86 8.50 39.41
C ASN A 179 -14.37 7.20 40.07
N LEU A 180 -15.46 7.27 40.86
CA LEU A 180 -15.99 6.11 41.59
C LEU A 180 -17.06 5.35 40.80
N ARG A 181 -17.63 5.96 39.76
CA ARG A 181 -18.73 5.41 38.95
C ARG A 181 -18.33 4.16 38.16
N HIS A 182 -17.05 4.03 37.81
CA HIS A 182 -16.46 2.86 37.17
C HIS A 182 -15.57 2.09 38.15
N SER A 183 -15.84 2.13 39.45
CA SER A 183 -15.05 1.38 40.43
C SER A 183 -15.86 0.25 41.06
N HIS A 184 -15.19 -0.64 41.79
CA HIS A 184 -15.83 -1.63 42.65
C HIS A 184 -16.46 -1.00 43.93
N VAL A 185 -16.31 0.32 44.13
CA VAL A 185 -16.82 1.01 45.32
C VAL A 185 -18.29 1.38 45.10
N TRP A 186 -19.18 0.66 45.78
CA TRP A 186 -20.62 0.87 45.70
C TRP A 186 -21.07 2.04 46.58
N ILE A 187 -21.28 3.21 45.98
CA ILE A 187 -21.76 4.42 46.68
C ILE A 187 -23.08 4.87 46.07
N ARG A 188 -24.15 4.77 46.86
CA ARG A 188 -25.47 5.30 46.54
C ARG A 188 -25.77 6.58 47.31
N PHE A 189 -26.63 7.42 46.75
CA PHE A 189 -27.15 8.59 47.46
C PHE A 189 -28.48 8.26 48.15
N PRO A 190 -28.96 9.10 49.09
CA PRO A 190 -30.34 8.98 49.58
C PRO A 190 -31.33 9.03 48.41
N LYS A 191 -32.42 8.25 48.46
CA LYS A 191 -33.39 8.14 47.34
C LYS A 191 -33.88 9.50 46.84
N ALA A 192 -34.09 10.46 47.73
CA ALA A 192 -34.50 11.82 47.37
C ALA A 192 -33.43 12.60 46.56
N VAL A 193 -32.14 12.30 46.76
CA VAL A 193 -31.02 12.93 46.05
C VAL A 193 -30.79 12.25 44.70
N GLU A 194 -31.00 10.94 44.59
CA GLU A 194 -30.93 10.18 43.32
C GLU A 194 -31.99 10.61 42.29
N LEU A 195 -32.98 11.41 42.69
CA LEU A 195 -33.93 12.05 41.78
C LEU A 195 -33.34 13.26 41.04
N TRP A 196 -32.21 13.79 41.51
CA TRP A 196 -31.58 15.02 41.01
C TRP A 196 -30.15 14.79 40.55
N PHE A 197 -29.36 14.00 41.28
CA PHE A 197 -27.96 13.70 40.98
C PHE A 197 -27.76 12.21 40.82
N LEU A 198 -26.96 11.83 39.82
CA LEU A 198 -26.65 10.44 39.55
C LEU A 198 -25.59 9.94 40.55
N SER A 199 -25.90 8.90 41.30
CA SER A 199 -24.95 8.28 42.21
C SER A 199 -23.98 7.33 41.46
N PRO A 200 -22.74 7.11 41.95
CA PRO A 200 -21.83 6.10 41.38
C PRO A 200 -22.49 4.73 41.21
N ALA A 201 -23.31 4.33 42.18
CA ALA A 201 -24.06 3.08 42.13
C ALA A 201 -25.11 3.04 41.01
N GLN A 202 -25.78 4.16 40.70
CA GLN A 202 -26.72 4.22 39.56
C GLN A 202 -26.01 4.02 38.22
N HIS A 203 -24.79 4.53 38.07
CA HIS A 203 -23.98 4.31 36.86
C HIS A 203 -23.40 2.89 36.81
N GLN A 204 -23.06 2.28 37.96
CA GLN A 204 -22.65 0.87 37.99
C GLN A 204 -23.79 -0.06 37.54
N ILE A 205 -25.04 0.24 37.93
CA ILE A 205 -26.23 -0.48 37.44
C ILE A 205 -26.35 -0.42 35.92
N HIS A 206 -26.02 0.73 35.32
CA HIS A 206 -26.04 0.90 33.87
C HIS A 206 -25.07 -0.04 33.12
N HIS A 207 -23.96 -0.43 33.77
CA HIS A 207 -23.00 -1.42 33.27
C HIS A 207 -23.38 -2.88 33.59
N SER A 208 -24.52 -3.11 34.21
CA SER A 208 -24.94 -4.44 34.65
C SER A 208 -25.38 -5.32 33.48
N LYS A 209 -25.03 -6.61 33.58
CA LYS A 209 -25.48 -7.66 32.66
C LYS A 209 -26.92 -8.15 32.96
N ASP A 210 -27.57 -7.65 34.00
CA ASP A 210 -28.95 -8.01 34.36
C ASP A 210 -29.95 -7.34 33.38
N PRO A 211 -30.80 -8.12 32.68
CA PRO A 211 -31.80 -7.57 31.76
C PRO A 211 -32.72 -6.50 32.37
N MET A 212 -32.96 -6.52 33.69
CA MET A 212 -33.78 -5.51 34.37
C MET A 212 -33.12 -4.11 34.37
N HIS A 213 -31.80 -4.06 34.25
CA HIS A 213 -31.02 -2.83 34.27
C HIS A 213 -30.78 -2.25 32.86
N TYR A 214 -31.18 -2.97 31.81
CA TYR A 214 -30.97 -2.53 30.43
C TYR A 214 -31.70 -1.21 30.15
N GLY A 215 -30.97 -0.27 29.57
CA GLY A 215 -31.47 1.05 29.22
C GLY A 215 -31.88 1.92 30.41
N LYS A 216 -31.21 1.75 31.56
CA LYS A 216 -31.40 2.58 32.76
C LYS A 216 -30.19 3.47 33.01
N ASN A 217 -30.42 4.64 33.62
CA ASN A 217 -29.39 5.54 34.16
C ASN A 217 -28.31 6.02 33.16
N TYR A 218 -28.73 6.65 32.05
CA TYR A 218 -27.82 7.21 31.04
C TYR A 218 -27.15 8.54 31.47
N GLY A 219 -27.57 9.13 32.58
CA GLY A 219 -27.03 10.39 33.09
C GLY A 219 -25.52 10.36 33.33
N THR A 220 -24.92 11.55 33.37
CA THR A 220 -23.51 11.70 33.75
C THR A 220 -23.38 12.32 35.15
N TRP A 221 -23.98 13.48 35.39
CA TRP A 221 -24.00 14.11 36.71
C TRP A 221 -25.43 14.32 37.23
N LEU A 222 -26.34 14.75 36.36
CA LEU A 222 -27.74 14.99 36.73
C LEU A 222 -28.61 13.77 36.38
N ALA A 223 -29.46 13.39 37.33
CA ALA A 223 -30.47 12.34 37.15
C ALA A 223 -31.79 12.88 36.56
N ILE A 224 -31.91 14.20 36.40
CA ILE A 224 -33.13 14.86 35.91
C ILE A 224 -33.50 14.43 34.50
N TRP A 225 -32.51 14.14 33.64
CA TRP A 225 -32.73 13.68 32.27
C TRP A 225 -33.27 12.25 32.24
N ASP A 226 -32.69 11.37 33.06
CA ASP A 226 -33.19 10.01 33.24
C ASP A 226 -34.60 9.98 33.81
N ARG A 227 -34.91 10.90 34.73
CA ARG A 227 -36.26 11.06 35.28
C ARG A 227 -37.24 11.54 34.21
N ALA A 228 -36.84 12.49 33.38
CA ALA A 228 -37.68 13.03 32.31
C ALA A 228 -38.02 11.98 31.23
N LEU A 229 -37.07 11.09 30.92
CA LEU A 229 -37.24 10.02 29.92
C LEU A 229 -37.66 8.66 30.48
N GLY A 230 -37.85 8.55 31.81
CA GLY A 230 -38.25 7.31 32.45
C GLY A 230 -37.18 6.21 32.48
N SER A 231 -35.91 6.56 32.24
CA SER A 231 -34.76 5.65 32.36
C SER A 231 -34.15 5.61 33.76
N LEU A 232 -34.63 6.45 34.70
CA LEU A 232 -34.12 6.46 36.07
C LEU A 232 -34.41 5.15 36.81
N PHE A 233 -33.36 4.55 37.39
CA PHE A 233 -33.44 3.38 38.25
C PHE A 233 -32.66 3.62 39.54
N HIS A 234 -33.28 3.35 40.69
CA HIS A 234 -32.69 3.59 41.99
C HIS A 234 -31.70 2.50 42.40
N ALA A 235 -30.60 2.90 43.01
CA ALA A 235 -29.57 1.96 43.44
C ALA A 235 -29.95 1.29 44.77
N GLU A 236 -30.41 0.04 44.71
CA GLU A 236 -30.74 -0.74 45.91
C GLU A 236 -29.62 -1.70 46.31
N LYS A 237 -29.17 -2.55 45.37
CA LYS A 237 -28.12 -3.56 45.58
C LYS A 237 -27.11 -3.55 44.44
N PRO A 238 -25.83 -3.91 44.70
CA PRO A 238 -24.84 -4.09 43.64
C PRO A 238 -25.26 -5.15 42.62
N PRO A 239 -24.95 -4.95 41.32
CA PRO A 239 -25.06 -5.99 40.28
C PRO A 239 -24.29 -7.26 40.62
N GLN A 240 -24.78 -8.42 40.15
CA GLN A 240 -24.06 -9.69 40.26
C GLN A 240 -22.86 -9.76 39.31
N SER A 241 -22.98 -9.17 38.12
CA SER A 241 -21.93 -9.11 37.10
C SER A 241 -22.10 -7.90 36.17
N TYR A 242 -20.99 -7.50 35.56
CA TYR A 242 -20.89 -6.42 34.57
C TYR A 242 -20.54 -7.00 33.20
N GLY A 243 -20.62 -6.18 32.16
CA GLY A 243 -20.31 -6.58 30.79
C GLY A 243 -21.55 -6.79 29.93
N VAL A 244 -21.32 -7.20 28.69
CA VAL A 244 -22.38 -7.56 27.73
C VAL A 244 -22.51 -9.07 27.56
N SER A 245 -23.66 -9.56 27.09
CA SER A 245 -23.87 -10.99 26.82
C SER A 245 -23.10 -11.47 25.60
N ASN A 246 -23.13 -10.69 24.52
CA ASN A 246 -22.46 -10.99 23.25
C ASN A 246 -21.54 -9.81 22.90
N PRO A 247 -20.27 -9.83 23.33
CA PRO A 247 -19.31 -8.79 22.96
C PRO A 247 -18.94 -8.91 21.48
N ASN A 248 -18.83 -7.77 20.80
CA ASN A 248 -18.35 -7.70 19.42
C ASN A 248 -16.82 -7.66 19.30
N HIS A 249 -16.07 -7.89 20.38
CA HIS A 249 -14.61 -7.90 20.40
C HIS A 249 -14.09 -8.76 21.56
N GLN A 250 -12.83 -9.16 21.47
CA GLN A 250 -12.07 -9.79 22.54
C GLN A 250 -11.40 -8.74 23.44
N HIS A 251 -10.94 -9.13 24.64
CA HIS A 251 -10.28 -8.23 25.60
C HIS A 251 -8.82 -7.87 25.21
N ASN A 252 -8.61 -7.40 23.98
CA ASN A 252 -7.35 -6.87 23.47
C ASN A 252 -7.57 -5.64 22.57
N LEU A 253 -6.54 -4.79 22.46
CA LEU A 253 -6.65 -3.49 21.79
C LEU A 253 -7.11 -3.59 20.33
N LEU A 254 -6.52 -4.48 19.54
CA LEU A 254 -6.80 -4.58 18.10
C LEU A 254 -8.23 -5.03 17.84
N SER A 255 -8.67 -6.07 18.54
CA SER A 255 -10.06 -6.53 18.43
C SER A 255 -11.04 -5.44 18.86
N ALA A 256 -10.76 -4.73 19.97
CA ALA A 256 -11.59 -3.63 20.44
C ALA A 256 -11.66 -2.43 19.47
N TRP A 257 -10.68 -2.28 18.58
CA TRP A 257 -10.65 -1.21 17.57
C TRP A 257 -11.32 -1.61 16.25
N PHE A 258 -11.09 -2.83 15.78
CA PHE A 258 -11.46 -3.20 14.41
C PHE A 258 -12.74 -4.04 14.31
N GLU A 259 -13.00 -4.94 15.24
CA GLU A 259 -14.19 -5.80 15.19
C GLU A 259 -15.54 -5.06 15.30
N PRO A 260 -15.65 -3.90 15.99
CA PRO A 260 -16.85 -3.07 15.90
C PRO A 260 -17.26 -2.74 14.47
N PHE A 261 -16.31 -2.54 13.54
CA PHE A 261 -16.61 -2.30 12.13
C PHE A 261 -17.14 -3.55 11.42
N ARG A 262 -16.56 -4.72 11.71
CA ARG A 262 -17.03 -6.00 11.16
C ARG A 262 -18.49 -6.27 11.53
N SER A 263 -18.87 -5.94 12.77
CA SER A 263 -20.25 -6.12 13.26
C SER A 263 -21.31 -5.28 12.52
N LEU A 264 -20.91 -4.29 11.71
CA LEU A 264 -21.79 -3.42 10.94
C LEU A 264 -22.09 -3.93 9.51
N PHE A 265 -21.33 -4.90 8.99
CA PHE A 265 -21.48 -5.42 7.63
C PHE A 265 -22.90 -5.92 7.26
N PRO A 266 -23.65 -6.61 8.15
CA PRO A 266 -25.03 -7.00 7.85
C PRO A 266 -25.99 -5.82 7.71
N LEU A 267 -25.67 -4.67 8.32
CA LEU A 267 -26.52 -3.46 8.33
C LEU A 267 -26.31 -2.58 7.09
N ALA A 268 -25.09 -2.58 6.54
CA ALA A 268 -24.73 -1.82 5.34
C ALA A 268 -25.42 -2.36 4.07
N MET A 269 -25.69 -3.67 4.00
CA MET A 269 -26.46 -4.27 2.89
C MET A 269 -27.92 -3.79 2.81
N LEU A 270 -28.50 -3.27 3.90
CA LEU A 270 -29.87 -2.77 3.93
C LEU A 270 -30.01 -1.30 3.49
N LEU A 271 -28.91 -0.55 3.37
CA LEU A 271 -28.90 0.87 3.01
C LEU A 271 -28.40 1.15 1.58
N CYS A 272 -27.89 0.14 0.87
CA CYS A 272 -27.66 0.23 -0.57
C CYS A 272 -28.96 -0.12 -1.31
N PRO A 273 -29.62 0.82 -2.02
CA PRO A 273 -30.55 0.43 -3.06
C PRO A 273 -29.71 -0.19 -4.18
N VAL A 274 -29.53 -1.50 -4.12
CA VAL A 274 -29.00 -2.27 -5.25
C VAL A 274 -30.02 -2.13 -6.37
N PHE A 275 -29.69 -1.34 -7.39
CA PHE A 275 -30.32 -1.46 -8.69
C PHE A 275 -30.02 -2.88 -9.20
N VAL A 276 -30.97 -3.78 -8.98
CA VAL A 276 -31.01 -5.08 -9.66
C VAL A 276 -31.40 -4.78 -11.11
N LEU A 277 -30.42 -4.83 -12.01
CA LEU A 277 -30.69 -4.95 -13.43
C LEU A 277 -31.16 -6.39 -13.67
N GLU A 278 -32.47 -6.56 -13.83
CA GLU A 278 -33.08 -7.78 -14.31
C GLU A 278 -32.67 -8.00 -15.78
N GLN A 279 -32.13 -9.19 -16.05
CA GLN A 279 -31.96 -9.75 -17.39
C GLN A 279 -33.35 -9.93 -18.02
N GLU A 280 -33.62 -9.28 -19.15
CA GLU A 280 -34.66 -9.73 -20.08
C GLU A 280 -34.10 -10.04 -21.46
N ALA A 281 -34.62 -11.13 -21.99
CA ALA A 281 -34.23 -11.83 -23.19
C ALA A 281 -34.78 -11.16 -24.46
N VAL A 282 -34.11 -11.48 -25.55
CA VAL A 282 -34.37 -11.11 -26.95
C VAL A 282 -35.80 -11.45 -27.39
N ALA A 283 -36.53 -10.46 -27.93
CA ALA A 283 -37.53 -10.63 -28.98
C ALA A 283 -37.73 -9.32 -29.80
N ASN A 284 -37.98 -9.49 -31.09
CA ASN A 284 -37.82 -8.54 -32.20
C ASN A 284 -39.07 -7.62 -32.45
N PRO A 285 -39.03 -6.70 -33.45
CA PRO A 285 -39.62 -5.35 -33.38
C PRO A 285 -40.99 -5.19 -34.07
N THR A 286 -41.70 -4.10 -33.76
CA THR A 286 -42.69 -3.46 -34.64
C THR A 286 -42.90 -1.98 -34.33
N GLU A 287 -42.67 -1.17 -35.37
CA GLU A 287 -43.41 0.03 -35.83
C GLU A 287 -43.59 1.29 -34.94
N ASP A 288 -42.98 2.36 -35.45
CA ASP A 288 -43.21 3.83 -35.37
C ASP A 288 -44.71 4.21 -35.70
N PRO A 289 -45.24 5.46 -35.56
CA PRO A 289 -44.51 6.75 -35.56
C PRO A 289 -45.11 7.96 -34.77
N GLN A 290 -44.40 9.10 -34.88
CA GLN A 290 -44.83 10.52 -34.69
C GLN A 290 -44.86 11.05 -33.23
N SER A 291 -44.43 12.29 -32.88
CA SER A 291 -44.31 13.56 -33.62
C SER A 291 -43.44 14.60 -32.86
N GLU A 292 -42.88 15.55 -33.62
CA GLU A 292 -42.66 17.01 -33.32
C GLU A 292 -41.75 17.40 -32.13
N SER A 293 -40.53 17.91 -32.33
CA SER A 293 -40.13 19.27 -32.78
C SER A 293 -40.77 20.40 -31.99
N GLU A 294 -39.97 21.16 -31.23
CA GLU A 294 -39.85 22.61 -31.45
C GLU A 294 -38.65 23.18 -30.68
N ALA A 295 -37.86 23.96 -31.42
CA ALA A 295 -36.82 24.83 -30.93
C ALA A 295 -37.39 26.23 -30.83
N GLU A 296 -37.07 26.97 -29.76
CA GLU A 296 -37.20 28.43 -29.77
C GLU A 296 -35.94 29.09 -29.20
N LYS A 297 -35.28 29.83 -30.09
CA LYS A 297 -34.35 30.91 -29.78
C LYS A 297 -35.13 32.10 -29.22
N LYS A 298 -34.54 32.84 -28.27
CA LYS A 298 -34.67 34.30 -28.23
C LYS A 298 -33.42 34.97 -27.66
N GLU A 299 -33.02 36.01 -28.35
CA GLU A 299 -31.79 36.79 -28.23
C GLU A 299 -31.87 37.90 -27.16
N SER A 300 -30.71 38.13 -26.54
CA SER A 300 -30.03 39.42 -26.29
C SER A 300 -30.51 40.46 -25.27
N SER A 301 -29.45 41.08 -24.70
CA SER A 301 -29.29 42.49 -24.29
C SER A 301 -29.57 42.86 -22.83
N SER A 302 -28.50 43.04 -22.04
CA SER A 302 -27.98 44.39 -21.72
C SER A 302 -26.66 44.35 -20.95
N THR A 303 -25.69 45.09 -21.47
CA THR A 303 -24.40 45.50 -20.90
C THR A 303 -24.53 46.41 -19.68
N GLU A 304 -23.70 46.21 -18.66
CA GLU A 304 -23.17 47.29 -17.82
C GLU A 304 -21.69 47.02 -17.51
N ASP A 305 -20.86 47.97 -17.90
CA ASP A 305 -19.41 48.04 -17.70
C ASP A 305 -19.08 48.38 -16.25
N VAL A 306 -18.15 47.63 -15.64
CA VAL A 306 -17.34 48.13 -14.52
C VAL A 306 -15.89 47.72 -14.77
N GLU A 307 -15.09 48.71 -15.17
CA GLU A 307 -13.63 48.65 -15.20
C GLU A 307 -13.10 48.41 -13.78
N GLY A 308 -12.34 47.33 -13.62
CA GLY A 308 -11.56 47.02 -12.42
C GLY A 308 -10.36 46.19 -12.82
N SER A 309 -9.25 46.88 -13.10
CA SER A 309 -7.95 46.30 -13.41
C SER A 309 -7.41 45.51 -12.21
N SER A 310 -7.32 44.19 -12.34
CA SER A 310 -6.33 43.38 -11.64
C SER A 310 -5.70 42.45 -12.67
N GLU A 311 -4.41 42.64 -12.88
CA GLU A 311 -3.56 41.89 -13.79
C GLU A 311 -3.87 40.39 -13.74
N SER A 312 -4.34 39.85 -14.87
CA SER A 312 -4.37 38.42 -15.11
C SER A 312 -2.93 37.92 -15.07
N GLU A 313 -2.57 37.19 -14.02
CA GLU A 313 -1.36 36.36 -14.04
C GLU A 313 -1.45 35.44 -15.26
N GLU A 314 -0.59 35.67 -16.25
CA GLU A 314 -0.37 34.75 -17.35
C GLU A 314 0.07 33.41 -16.76
N LEU A 315 -0.87 32.45 -16.74
CA LEU A 315 -0.56 31.03 -16.59
C LEU A 315 0.51 30.67 -17.62
N LYS A 316 1.74 30.46 -17.15
CA LYS A 316 2.82 29.92 -17.98
C LYS A 316 2.35 28.57 -18.54
N PRO A 317 2.53 28.30 -19.85
CA PRO A 317 2.20 26.98 -20.38
C PRO A 317 3.01 25.92 -19.63
N GLU A 318 2.32 25.03 -18.93
CA GLU A 318 2.87 23.83 -18.31
C GLU A 318 3.74 23.09 -19.35
N LYS A 319 4.92 22.61 -18.93
CA LYS A 319 5.74 21.75 -19.78
C LYS A 319 4.92 20.50 -20.13
N MET A 320 4.45 20.38 -21.36
CA MET A 320 3.79 19.16 -21.86
C MET A 320 4.81 18.02 -22.04
N SER A 321 5.31 17.45 -20.95
CA SER A 321 6.22 16.29 -20.88
C SER A 321 5.45 15.00 -21.17
N PHE A 322 5.87 14.18 -22.15
CA PHE A 322 5.19 12.93 -22.49
C PHE A 322 5.47 11.77 -21.53
N ALA A 323 6.60 11.82 -20.80
CA ALA A 323 6.79 10.97 -19.64
C ALA A 323 5.61 11.20 -18.68
N GLU A 324 4.80 10.15 -18.49
CA GLU A 324 3.65 10.24 -17.59
C GLU A 324 4.17 10.12 -16.16
N GLU A 325 4.49 11.26 -15.56
CA GLU A 325 4.59 11.36 -14.11
C GLU A 325 3.17 11.18 -13.56
N MET A 326 2.91 10.01 -12.97
CA MET A 326 1.58 9.66 -12.49
C MET A 326 1.34 10.18 -11.07
N ILE A 327 2.41 10.46 -10.32
CA ILE A 327 2.34 11.20 -9.06
C ILE A 327 2.31 12.70 -9.36
N VAL A 328 1.17 13.33 -9.14
CA VAL A 328 1.02 14.78 -9.31
C VAL A 328 1.21 15.48 -7.98
N TYR A 329 2.17 16.41 -7.93
CA TYR A 329 2.35 17.36 -6.82
C TYR A 329 1.60 18.65 -7.16
N SER A 330 0.98 19.31 -6.18
CA SER A 330 0.40 20.64 -6.40
C SER A 330 1.47 21.72 -6.54
N ASP A 331 1.06 22.94 -6.89
CA ASP A 331 1.95 24.10 -7.12
C ASP A 331 2.86 24.43 -5.92
N ASP A 332 2.46 24.04 -4.71
CA ASP A 332 3.22 24.16 -3.46
C ASP A 332 4.11 22.93 -3.16
N GLN A 333 4.23 22.02 -4.11
CA GLN A 333 4.92 20.72 -4.02
C GLN A 333 4.33 19.74 -3.00
N THR A 334 3.08 19.93 -2.56
CA THR A 334 2.41 18.95 -1.69
C THR A 334 1.83 17.79 -2.50
N LEU A 335 1.93 16.57 -1.95
CA LEU A 335 1.48 15.34 -2.60
C LEU A 335 -0.04 15.18 -2.46
N ARG A 336 -0.81 15.46 -3.52
CA ARG A 336 -2.27 15.29 -3.54
C ARG A 336 -2.67 13.92 -4.11
N VAL A 337 -2.39 12.88 -3.33
CA VAL A 337 -2.70 11.50 -3.71
C VAL A 337 -3.64 10.86 -2.70
N ALA A 338 -4.65 10.14 -3.22
CA ALA A 338 -5.60 9.31 -2.49
C ALA A 338 -4.91 8.07 -1.90
N GLY A 339 -4.00 8.27 -0.94
CA GLY A 339 -3.30 7.18 -0.26
C GLY A 339 -1.77 7.27 -0.28
N SER A 340 -1.13 6.14 0.01
CA SER A 340 0.33 6.03 0.05
C SER A 340 0.92 5.90 -1.36
N ALA A 341 1.80 6.84 -1.71
CA ALA A 341 2.56 6.81 -2.96
C ALA A 341 3.98 7.35 -2.72
N GLN A 342 4.97 6.75 -3.37
CA GLN A 342 6.38 7.16 -3.24
C GLN A 342 7.02 7.30 -4.61
N LYS A 343 7.88 8.31 -4.73
CA LYS A 343 8.72 8.54 -5.91
C LYS A 343 10.18 8.41 -5.51
N VAL A 344 10.94 7.65 -6.28
CA VAL A 344 12.39 7.72 -6.32
C VAL A 344 12.77 8.61 -7.51
N SER A 345 13.32 9.79 -7.25
CA SER A 345 13.63 10.78 -8.29
C SER A 345 14.92 10.43 -9.05
N GLN A 346 15.13 11.09 -10.20
CA GLN A 346 16.38 10.95 -10.96
C GLN A 346 17.60 11.25 -10.10
N GLU A 347 17.54 12.31 -9.28
CA GLU A 347 18.63 12.72 -8.41
C GLU A 347 18.96 11.64 -7.37
N GLN A 348 17.94 10.92 -6.87
CA GLN A 348 18.14 9.80 -5.94
C GLN A 348 18.73 8.57 -6.63
N LEU A 349 18.32 8.27 -7.87
CA LEU A 349 18.90 7.18 -8.67
C LEU A 349 20.39 7.43 -8.97
N GLU A 350 20.74 8.69 -9.27
CA GLU A 350 22.12 9.11 -9.56
C GLU A 350 23.06 9.06 -8.34
N LEU A 351 22.54 8.98 -7.10
CA LEU A 351 23.40 8.92 -5.91
C LEU A 351 24.30 7.68 -5.87
N PHE A 352 23.76 6.53 -6.28
CA PHE A 352 24.47 5.25 -6.24
C PHE A 352 24.65 4.61 -7.61
N GLU A 353 23.96 5.09 -8.65
CA GLU A 353 24.02 4.52 -10.00
C GLU A 353 23.69 3.01 -10.01
N PHE A 354 22.70 2.62 -9.20
CA PHE A 354 22.30 1.22 -9.11
C PHE A 354 21.72 0.73 -10.44
N ASP A 355 22.33 -0.32 -10.99
CA ASP A 355 21.84 -0.98 -12.19
C ASP A 355 20.76 -2.05 -11.86
N ASN A 356 20.63 -2.42 -10.58
CA ASN A 356 19.63 -3.37 -10.06
C ASN A 356 18.42 -2.65 -9.44
N ILE A 357 17.22 -2.86 -10.01
CA ILE A 357 15.98 -2.24 -9.52
C ILE A 357 15.62 -2.67 -8.09
N GLU A 358 15.98 -3.88 -7.67
CA GLU A 358 15.70 -4.35 -6.31
C GLU A 358 16.45 -3.53 -5.26
N GLN A 359 17.65 -3.02 -5.59
CA GLN A 359 18.41 -2.11 -4.71
C GLN A 359 17.77 -0.73 -4.66
N VAL A 360 17.25 -0.23 -5.78
CA VAL A 360 16.48 1.02 -5.83
C VAL A 360 15.23 0.93 -4.96
N LEU A 361 14.53 -0.20 -4.97
CA LEU A 361 13.29 -0.39 -4.23
C LEU A 361 13.46 -0.68 -2.74
N GLN A 362 14.65 -1.09 -2.29
CA GLN A 362 14.93 -1.32 -0.86
C GLN A 362 14.70 -0.08 0.02
N GLN A 363 14.75 1.13 -0.55
CA GLN A 363 14.49 2.36 0.19
C GLN A 363 12.99 2.71 0.27
N VAL A 364 12.13 2.06 -0.52
CA VAL A 364 10.69 2.32 -0.55
C VAL A 364 10.00 1.48 0.52
N PRO A 365 9.27 2.10 1.49
CA PRO A 365 8.58 1.34 2.53
C PRO A 365 7.46 0.48 1.95
N GLY A 366 7.16 -0.66 2.56
CA GLY A 366 6.10 -1.57 2.14
C GLY A 366 6.42 -2.43 0.91
N VAL A 367 7.62 -2.29 0.33
CA VAL A 367 8.10 -3.07 -0.82
C VAL A 367 9.09 -4.13 -0.35
N ALA A 368 8.77 -5.39 -0.62
CA ALA A 368 9.64 -6.53 -0.37
C ALA A 368 10.24 -7.01 -1.70
N THR A 369 11.55 -7.23 -1.72
CA THR A 369 12.24 -7.81 -2.86
C THR A 369 12.88 -9.15 -2.49
N ARG A 370 12.84 -10.10 -3.42
CA ARG A 370 13.49 -11.41 -3.27
C ARG A 370 14.52 -11.60 -4.37
N ASN A 371 15.78 -11.40 -4.01
CA ASN A 371 16.87 -11.55 -4.95
C ASN A 371 16.98 -13.01 -5.46
N GLU A 372 17.40 -13.16 -6.71
CA GLU A 372 17.55 -14.46 -7.36
C GLU A 372 18.87 -14.58 -8.14
N ASP A 373 19.16 -13.62 -9.01
CA ASP A 373 20.37 -13.62 -9.85
C ASP A 373 21.46 -12.66 -9.35
N GLY A 374 21.18 -11.84 -8.34
CA GLY A 374 22.11 -10.84 -7.79
C GLY A 374 22.24 -9.55 -8.59
N PHE A 375 21.76 -9.50 -9.84
CA PHE A 375 21.87 -8.35 -10.74
C PHE A 375 20.53 -7.67 -11.04
N GLY A 376 19.41 -8.26 -10.64
CA GLY A 376 18.07 -7.71 -10.86
C GLY A 376 17.55 -7.97 -12.27
N LEU A 377 18.04 -9.01 -12.95
CA LEU A 377 17.60 -9.35 -14.31
C LEU A 377 16.14 -9.81 -14.32
N ARG A 378 15.71 -10.48 -13.25
CA ARG A 378 14.35 -11.01 -13.09
C ARG A 378 13.78 -10.64 -11.72
N PRO A 379 13.38 -9.38 -11.51
CA PRO A 379 13.03 -8.89 -10.19
C PRO A 379 11.82 -9.60 -9.61
N ASN A 380 11.91 -9.97 -8.33
CA ASN A 380 10.79 -10.51 -7.57
C ASN A 380 10.33 -9.44 -6.56
N ILE A 381 9.31 -8.66 -6.93
CA ILE A 381 8.82 -7.52 -6.15
C ILE A 381 7.43 -7.85 -5.62
N GLY A 382 7.27 -7.78 -4.30
CA GLY A 382 5.99 -7.85 -3.61
C GLY A 382 5.73 -6.55 -2.83
N ILE A 383 4.47 -6.20 -2.64
CA ILE A 383 4.06 -4.99 -1.92
C ILE A 383 2.98 -5.38 -0.91
N ARG A 384 3.14 -4.98 0.35
CA ARG A 384 2.21 -5.27 1.47
C ARG A 384 1.73 -6.74 1.51
N GLY A 385 2.67 -7.66 1.31
CA GLY A 385 2.46 -9.12 1.37
C GLY A 385 1.86 -9.78 0.13
N ALA A 386 1.68 -9.03 -0.97
CA ALA A 386 1.45 -9.65 -2.28
C ALA A 386 2.66 -10.53 -2.66
N ASN A 387 2.39 -11.71 -3.25
CA ASN A 387 3.45 -12.65 -3.59
C ASN A 387 4.48 -12.01 -4.55
N SER A 388 5.75 -12.08 -4.17
CA SER A 388 6.86 -11.47 -4.91
C SER A 388 7.28 -12.23 -6.17
N ASP A 389 6.83 -13.48 -6.37
CA ASP A 389 7.21 -14.34 -7.49
C ASP A 389 7.03 -13.63 -8.83
N ARG A 390 8.17 -13.33 -9.49
CA ARG A 390 8.25 -12.65 -10.78
C ARG A 390 7.45 -11.35 -10.85
N SER A 391 7.22 -10.69 -9.71
CA SER A 391 6.41 -9.48 -9.62
C SER A 391 5.01 -9.64 -10.23
N ALA A 392 4.48 -10.87 -10.27
CA ALA A 392 3.27 -11.22 -11.02
C ALA A 392 1.97 -10.71 -10.37
N LYS A 393 2.04 -10.24 -9.11
CA LYS A 393 0.90 -9.79 -8.31
C LYS A 393 0.86 -8.27 -8.11
N ILE A 394 1.63 -7.52 -8.89
CA ILE A 394 1.62 -6.05 -8.90
C ILE A 394 1.49 -5.53 -10.34
N SER A 395 0.91 -4.34 -10.50
CA SER A 395 0.86 -3.68 -11.80
C SER A 395 2.23 -3.09 -12.15
N LEU A 396 2.91 -3.62 -13.16
CA LEU A 396 4.17 -3.07 -13.67
C LEU A 396 3.93 -2.20 -14.91
N MET A 397 4.45 -0.97 -14.90
CA MET A 397 4.30 -0.01 -15.98
C MET A 397 5.63 0.68 -16.33
N GLU A 398 5.76 1.07 -17.60
CA GLU A 398 6.76 2.01 -18.08
C GLU A 398 6.01 3.18 -18.74
N ASP A 399 6.23 4.41 -18.27
CA ASP A 399 5.49 5.61 -18.70
C ASP A 399 3.95 5.42 -18.71
N GLY A 400 3.42 4.71 -17.71
CA GLY A 400 1.97 4.46 -17.57
C GLY A 400 1.38 3.40 -18.50
N VAL A 401 2.21 2.72 -19.33
CA VAL A 401 1.82 1.57 -20.16
C VAL A 401 2.26 0.28 -19.47
N LEU A 402 1.40 -0.74 -19.42
CA LEU A 402 1.74 -2.03 -18.81
C LEU A 402 2.96 -2.67 -19.51
N LEU A 403 3.98 -3.05 -18.74
CA LEU A 403 5.24 -3.58 -19.28
C LEU A 403 5.43 -5.09 -19.14
N ALA A 404 4.59 -5.75 -18.32
CA ALA A 404 4.68 -7.20 -18.15
C ALA A 404 4.46 -7.91 -19.51
N PRO A 405 5.13 -9.05 -19.78
CA PRO A 405 5.10 -9.68 -21.10
C PRO A 405 3.68 -9.96 -21.65
N ALA A 406 2.78 -10.40 -20.77
CA ALA A 406 1.36 -10.56 -21.04
C ALA A 406 0.57 -10.31 -19.74
N PRO A 407 0.18 -9.07 -19.42
CA PRO A 407 -0.30 -8.69 -18.09
C PRO A 407 -1.55 -9.44 -17.60
N TYR A 408 -2.44 -9.89 -18.47
CA TYR A 408 -3.65 -10.63 -18.12
C TYR A 408 -3.52 -12.14 -18.36
N ALA A 409 -2.66 -12.57 -19.29
CA ALA A 409 -2.50 -14.00 -19.62
C ALA A 409 -1.30 -14.69 -18.95
N ALA A 410 -0.19 -13.97 -18.73
CA ALA A 410 1.05 -14.48 -18.14
C ALA A 410 1.90 -13.32 -17.57
N PRO A 411 1.52 -12.75 -16.41
CA PRO A 411 2.08 -11.49 -15.89
C PRO A 411 3.53 -11.56 -15.40
N ALA A 412 4.12 -12.76 -15.30
CA ALA A 412 5.46 -12.95 -14.75
C ALA A 412 6.53 -12.12 -15.49
N ALA A 413 7.19 -11.23 -14.76
CA ALA A 413 8.19 -10.30 -15.28
C ALA A 413 9.55 -10.98 -15.56
N TYR A 414 9.60 -11.74 -16.65
CA TYR A 414 10.87 -12.24 -17.23
C TYR A 414 11.60 -11.19 -18.07
N TYR A 415 11.02 -9.99 -18.16
CA TYR A 415 11.60 -8.78 -18.70
C TYR A 415 11.25 -7.65 -17.73
N PHE A 416 12.23 -6.77 -17.46
CA PHE A 416 12.04 -5.55 -16.69
C PHE A 416 13.06 -4.51 -17.17
N PRO A 417 12.71 -3.27 -17.54
CA PRO A 417 13.61 -2.28 -18.17
C PRO A 417 14.87 -2.01 -17.34
N MET A 418 15.99 -1.68 -17.99
CA MET A 418 17.24 -1.43 -17.27
C MET A 418 17.14 -0.18 -16.39
N SER A 419 17.46 -0.33 -15.09
CA SER A 419 17.49 0.80 -14.14
C SER A 419 18.44 1.91 -14.59
N THR A 420 19.49 1.58 -15.34
CA THR A 420 20.42 2.52 -15.97
C THR A 420 19.73 3.59 -16.83
N ARG A 421 18.59 3.26 -17.46
CA ARG A 421 17.81 4.18 -18.31
C ARG A 421 16.69 4.89 -17.56
N ALA A 422 16.36 4.44 -16.35
CA ALA A 422 15.28 5.01 -15.57
C ALA A 422 15.62 6.42 -15.12
N VAL A 423 14.63 7.32 -15.20
CA VAL A 423 14.74 8.70 -14.67
C VAL A 423 13.87 8.91 -13.45
N GLY A 424 13.13 7.88 -13.05
CA GLY A 424 12.29 7.88 -11.88
C GLY A 424 11.59 6.54 -11.73
N VAL A 425 11.22 6.22 -10.50
CA VAL A 425 10.39 5.07 -10.17
C VAL A 425 9.29 5.52 -9.24
N GLU A 426 8.05 5.25 -9.58
CA GLU A 426 6.87 5.56 -8.76
C GLU A 426 6.25 4.26 -8.24
N VAL A 427 5.86 4.26 -6.97
CA VAL A 427 5.20 3.12 -6.31
C VAL A 427 3.89 3.62 -5.70
N PHE A 428 2.80 2.95 -6.06
CA PHE A 428 1.44 3.25 -5.59
C PHE A 428 0.91 2.12 -4.73
N LYS A 429 0.38 2.48 -3.56
CA LYS A 429 -0.23 1.58 -2.58
C LYS A 429 -1.60 2.11 -2.19
N GLY A 430 -2.42 1.23 -1.60
CA GLY A 430 -3.73 1.65 -1.12
C GLY A 430 -4.64 2.13 -2.26
N PRO A 431 -5.59 3.04 -1.99
CA PRO A 431 -6.54 3.53 -2.99
C PRO A 431 -5.87 4.22 -4.20
N ALA A 432 -4.64 4.72 -4.06
CA ALA A 432 -3.89 5.33 -5.15
C ALA A 432 -3.62 4.35 -6.30
N ALA A 433 -3.47 3.06 -5.98
CA ALA A 433 -3.26 2.01 -6.97
C ALA A 433 -4.52 1.69 -7.79
N THR A 434 -5.73 2.12 -7.37
CA THR A 434 -6.99 1.76 -8.07
C THR A 434 -7.07 2.31 -9.50
N ARG A 435 -6.31 3.37 -9.81
CA ARG A 435 -6.17 3.91 -11.17
C ARG A 435 -5.37 2.97 -12.08
N HIS A 436 -4.55 2.10 -11.50
CA HIS A 436 -3.53 1.28 -12.15
C HIS A 436 -3.82 -0.21 -11.93
N GLY A 437 -4.70 -0.78 -12.76
CA GLY A 437 -4.93 -2.23 -12.84
C GLY A 437 -4.30 -2.88 -14.06
N PRO A 438 -4.23 -4.23 -14.14
CA PRO A 438 -4.74 -5.22 -13.19
C PRO A 438 -3.85 -5.36 -11.94
N TYR A 439 -4.17 -6.25 -10.99
CA TYR A 439 -3.38 -6.49 -9.76
C TYR A 439 -3.36 -5.33 -8.75
N THR A 440 -4.49 -4.63 -8.58
CA THR A 440 -4.61 -3.52 -7.62
C THR A 440 -4.43 -3.96 -6.16
N ILE A 441 -4.37 -5.27 -5.90
CA ILE A 441 -4.17 -5.83 -4.57
C ILE A 441 -2.75 -5.59 -4.02
N GLY A 442 -1.75 -5.75 -4.88
CA GLY A 442 -0.34 -5.52 -4.57
C GLY A 442 0.12 -4.14 -5.01
N GLY A 443 -0.79 -3.24 -5.37
CA GLY A 443 -0.40 -1.91 -5.83
C GLY A 443 0.21 -1.89 -7.24
N ALA A 444 0.90 -0.80 -7.54
CA ALA A 444 1.46 -0.55 -8.86
C ALA A 444 2.85 0.09 -8.81
N LEU A 445 3.68 -0.20 -9.80
CA LEU A 445 5.02 0.35 -9.99
C LEU A 445 5.15 0.90 -11.41
N ASN A 446 5.62 2.13 -11.54
CA ASN A 446 5.87 2.79 -12.82
C ASN A 446 7.35 3.17 -12.93
N VAL A 447 7.99 2.77 -14.03
CA VAL A 447 9.34 3.22 -14.38
C VAL A 447 9.22 4.36 -15.39
N MET A 448 9.86 5.47 -15.12
CA MET A 448 9.82 6.65 -15.99
C MET A 448 11.01 6.63 -16.94
N THR A 449 10.77 6.95 -18.21
CA THR A 449 11.82 7.15 -19.21
C THR A 449 12.03 8.63 -19.50
N ARG A 450 13.20 8.95 -20.05
CA ARG A 450 13.60 10.33 -20.34
C ARG A 450 12.69 11.01 -21.36
N ASP A 451 12.38 12.28 -21.12
CA ASP A 451 11.68 13.14 -22.09
C ASP A 451 12.60 13.63 -23.21
N VAL A 452 12.00 14.04 -24.34
CA VAL A 452 12.74 14.78 -25.36
C VAL A 452 13.13 16.17 -24.79
N PRO A 453 14.43 16.51 -24.72
CA PRO A 453 14.88 17.77 -24.12
C PRO A 453 14.52 18.98 -24.99
N GLU A 454 14.24 20.12 -24.36
CA GLU A 454 13.90 21.37 -25.07
C GLU A 454 15.09 21.94 -25.86
N THR A 455 16.30 21.77 -25.33
CA THR A 455 17.56 22.18 -25.95
C THR A 455 18.36 20.96 -26.40
N PHE A 456 19.41 21.17 -27.19
CA PHE A 456 20.33 20.09 -27.52
C PHE A 456 21.05 19.63 -26.26
N SER A 457 20.80 18.40 -25.84
CA SER A 457 21.36 17.82 -24.62
C SER A 457 21.85 16.40 -24.88
N TYR A 458 22.88 15.99 -24.14
CA TYR A 458 23.45 14.65 -24.25
C TYR A 458 24.08 14.21 -22.94
N THR A 459 24.21 12.90 -22.76
CA THR A 459 25.07 12.30 -21.73
C THR A 459 25.71 11.03 -22.28
N ALA A 460 26.94 10.76 -21.86
CA ALA A 460 27.62 9.48 -22.02
C ALA A 460 28.20 9.04 -20.68
N ASP A 461 27.86 7.83 -20.23
CA ASP A 461 28.40 7.16 -19.05
C ASP A 461 29.12 5.89 -19.49
N LEU A 462 30.39 5.76 -19.10
CA LEU A 462 31.20 4.57 -19.29
C LEU A 462 31.75 4.15 -17.93
N ALA A 463 31.45 2.92 -17.52
CA ALA A 463 31.92 2.38 -16.24
C ALA A 463 32.47 0.97 -16.37
N GLY A 464 33.42 0.66 -15.47
CA GLY A 464 34.03 -0.65 -15.32
C GLY A 464 34.14 -1.02 -13.84
N GLY A 465 34.01 -2.31 -13.52
CA GLY A 465 34.00 -2.78 -12.15
C GLY A 465 34.54 -4.19 -11.97
N LEU A 466 34.36 -4.72 -10.75
CA LEU A 466 34.70 -6.10 -10.43
C LEU A 466 33.94 -7.09 -11.36
N ARG A 467 34.52 -8.28 -11.55
CA ARG A 467 33.90 -9.38 -12.33
C ARG A 467 33.62 -9.01 -13.78
N ASP A 468 34.60 -8.33 -14.38
CA ASP A 468 34.56 -7.86 -15.77
C ASP A 468 33.23 -7.19 -16.11
N THR A 469 32.72 -6.42 -15.15
CA THR A 469 31.44 -5.72 -15.28
C THR A 469 31.67 -4.42 -16.03
N TYR A 470 30.96 -4.22 -17.12
CA TYR A 470 31.08 -3.03 -17.97
C TYR A 470 29.70 -2.43 -18.24
N LYS A 471 29.63 -1.11 -18.18
CA LYS A 471 28.44 -0.34 -18.50
C LYS A 471 28.77 0.73 -19.53
N GLY A 472 27.94 0.84 -20.55
CA GLY A 472 27.94 1.96 -21.48
C GLY A 472 26.53 2.49 -21.65
N HIS A 473 26.29 3.76 -21.38
CA HIS A 473 24.98 4.41 -21.55
C HIS A 473 25.16 5.76 -22.22
N VAL A 474 24.43 5.98 -23.31
CA VAL A 474 24.51 7.21 -24.09
C VAL A 474 23.11 7.64 -24.46
N TRP A 475 22.83 8.93 -24.33
CA TRP A 475 21.65 9.54 -24.92
C TRP A 475 21.94 10.91 -25.50
N VAL A 476 21.16 11.28 -26.51
CA VAL A 476 21.19 12.58 -27.17
C VAL A 476 19.79 12.96 -27.60
N GLY A 477 19.39 14.21 -27.38
CA GLY A 477 18.10 14.69 -27.81
C GLY A 477 18.06 16.19 -28.05
N GLN A 478 17.05 16.64 -28.77
CA GLN A 478 16.79 18.05 -29.04
C GLN A 478 15.35 18.26 -29.51
N ARG A 479 14.78 19.44 -29.22
CA ARG A 479 13.57 19.95 -29.87
C ARG A 479 13.87 21.15 -30.78
N TRP A 480 13.32 21.10 -31.99
CA TRP A 480 13.31 22.18 -32.97
C TRP A 480 11.88 22.69 -33.13
N ASN A 481 11.52 23.77 -32.43
CA ASN A 481 10.19 24.36 -32.44
C ASN A 481 9.11 23.32 -32.07
N ARG A 482 8.45 22.72 -33.07
CA ARG A 482 7.37 21.74 -32.90
C ARG A 482 7.83 20.28 -32.97
N PHE A 483 9.02 20.00 -33.51
CA PHE A 483 9.51 18.63 -33.70
C PHE A 483 10.63 18.31 -32.72
N GLY A 484 10.55 17.20 -32.02
CA GLY A 484 11.58 16.77 -31.06
C GLY A 484 12.05 15.35 -31.32
N ILE A 485 13.31 15.07 -31.00
CA ILE A 485 13.88 13.72 -31.08
C ILE A 485 14.74 13.42 -29.85
N LEU A 486 14.68 12.18 -29.37
CA LEU A 486 15.59 11.60 -28.39
C LEU A 486 16.04 10.23 -28.90
N LEU A 487 17.34 9.95 -28.77
CA LEU A 487 17.93 8.64 -28.97
C LEU A 487 18.67 8.26 -27.69
N GLU A 488 18.45 7.05 -27.19
CA GLU A 488 19.10 6.51 -26.00
C GLU A 488 19.52 5.06 -26.24
N GLY A 489 20.70 4.69 -25.75
CA GLY A 489 21.19 3.32 -25.78
C GLY A 489 21.99 3.00 -24.51
N ALA A 490 21.77 1.81 -23.96
CA ALA A 490 22.50 1.31 -22.81
C ALA A 490 22.92 -0.15 -23.03
N HIS A 491 24.10 -0.50 -22.54
CA HIS A 491 24.66 -1.84 -22.54
C HIS A 491 25.28 -2.13 -21.17
N LEU A 492 24.96 -3.31 -20.63
CA LEU A 492 25.49 -3.80 -19.36
C LEU A 492 25.92 -5.25 -19.53
N GLN A 493 27.14 -5.58 -19.08
CA GLN A 493 27.65 -6.95 -19.07
C GLN A 493 28.35 -7.23 -17.74
N SER A 494 28.40 -8.51 -17.34
CA SER A 494 29.24 -9.01 -16.25
C SER A 494 29.66 -10.46 -16.53
N SER A 495 30.83 -10.89 -16.06
CA SER A 495 31.22 -12.31 -16.10
C SER A 495 30.52 -13.17 -15.04
N GLY A 496 29.70 -12.54 -14.17
CA GLY A 496 28.96 -13.22 -13.10
C GLY A 496 29.79 -13.35 -11.82
N PHE A 497 29.15 -13.74 -10.72
CA PHE A 497 29.84 -13.98 -9.45
C PHE A 497 29.84 -15.44 -9.01
N LYS A 498 29.09 -16.30 -9.69
CA LYS A 498 29.00 -17.73 -9.39
C LYS A 498 30.16 -18.48 -10.07
N ASN A 499 30.73 -19.46 -9.39
CA ASN A 499 31.78 -20.34 -9.89
C ASN A 499 31.16 -21.68 -10.31
N LEU A 500 31.06 -21.91 -11.61
CA LEU A 500 30.55 -23.17 -12.17
C LEU A 500 31.58 -24.29 -12.02
N ASP A 501 31.18 -25.40 -11.41
CA ASP A 501 32.00 -26.62 -11.33
C ASP A 501 32.32 -27.12 -12.74
N GLY A 502 33.60 -27.38 -13.01
CA GLY A 502 34.09 -27.73 -14.36
C GLY A 502 34.39 -26.52 -15.27
N GLY A 503 34.11 -25.30 -14.81
CA GLY A 503 34.34 -24.05 -15.55
C GLY A 503 33.24 -23.74 -16.57
N GLY A 504 33.23 -22.48 -17.03
CA GLY A 504 32.21 -21.95 -17.94
C GLY A 504 31.74 -20.57 -17.51
N GLU A 505 30.79 -20.01 -18.24
CA GLU A 505 30.25 -18.67 -17.99
C GLU A 505 29.06 -18.71 -17.03
N THR A 506 28.97 -17.73 -16.13
CA THR A 506 27.80 -17.50 -15.25
C THR A 506 27.29 -16.07 -15.34
N GLY A 507 27.83 -15.32 -16.30
CA GLY A 507 27.55 -13.92 -16.52
C GLY A 507 26.37 -13.65 -17.45
N PHE A 508 26.22 -12.39 -17.81
CA PHE A 508 25.19 -11.92 -18.73
C PHE A 508 25.68 -10.74 -19.56
N GLN A 509 24.95 -10.50 -20.66
CA GLN A 509 25.03 -9.31 -21.48
C GLN A 509 23.63 -8.81 -21.78
N ARG A 510 23.44 -7.50 -21.75
CA ARG A 510 22.14 -6.87 -21.96
C ARG A 510 22.30 -5.55 -22.69
N THR A 511 21.44 -5.31 -23.67
CA THR A 511 21.42 -4.09 -24.49
C THR A 511 19.99 -3.58 -24.62
N GLU A 512 19.80 -2.28 -24.45
CA GLU A 512 18.55 -1.60 -24.71
C GLU A 512 18.76 -0.34 -25.54
N LEU A 513 17.91 -0.14 -26.53
CA LEU A 513 17.86 1.04 -27.40
C LEU A 513 16.46 1.62 -27.36
N MET A 514 16.36 2.95 -27.33
CA MET A 514 15.10 3.65 -27.39
C MET A 514 15.21 4.92 -28.23
N SER A 515 14.16 5.21 -28.97
CA SER A 515 13.97 6.51 -29.59
C SER A 515 12.58 7.08 -29.31
N LYS A 516 12.51 8.40 -29.16
CA LYS A 516 11.26 9.16 -29.10
C LYS A 516 11.27 10.22 -30.18
N GLY A 517 10.16 10.33 -30.92
CA GLY A 517 9.90 11.40 -31.87
C GLY A 517 8.62 12.13 -31.48
N GLU A 518 8.70 13.44 -31.26
CA GLU A 518 7.58 14.28 -30.84
C GLU A 518 7.16 15.29 -31.91
N LEU A 519 5.86 15.53 -32.00
CA LEU A 519 5.25 16.63 -32.76
C LEU A 519 4.26 17.40 -31.87
N ARG A 520 4.60 18.65 -31.49
CA ARG A 520 3.75 19.54 -30.70
C ARG A 520 3.03 20.56 -31.59
N LEU A 521 1.71 20.57 -31.52
CA LEU A 521 0.81 21.55 -32.13
C LEU A 521 0.19 22.42 -31.02
N GLU A 522 -0.64 23.39 -31.38
CA GLU A 522 -1.21 24.36 -30.43
C GLU A 522 -2.05 23.71 -29.31
N LYS A 523 -2.91 22.76 -29.68
CA LYS A 523 -3.82 22.05 -28.75
C LYS A 523 -3.57 20.55 -28.69
N SER A 524 -2.67 20.04 -29.53
CA SER A 524 -2.41 18.60 -29.65
C SER A 524 -0.93 18.33 -29.66
N ALA A 525 -0.51 17.21 -29.11
CA ALA A 525 0.85 16.72 -29.26
C ALA A 525 0.82 15.22 -29.55
N PHE A 526 1.79 14.75 -30.34
CA PHE A 526 1.98 13.34 -30.65
C PHE A 526 3.40 12.93 -30.27
N GLU A 527 3.56 11.72 -29.72
CA GLU A 527 4.85 11.08 -29.48
C GLU A 527 4.83 9.67 -30.06
N LEU A 528 5.87 9.30 -30.78
CA LEU A 528 6.17 7.92 -31.13
C LEU A 528 7.40 7.46 -30.35
N LYS A 529 7.24 6.47 -29.48
CA LYS A 529 8.32 5.80 -28.76
C LYS A 529 8.57 4.42 -29.37
N LEU A 530 9.82 4.14 -29.72
CA LEU A 530 10.27 2.85 -30.25
C LEU A 530 11.38 2.31 -29.36
N GLY A 531 11.28 1.04 -29.00
CA GLY A 531 12.25 0.35 -28.14
C GLY A 531 12.69 -0.99 -28.71
N TYR A 532 13.96 -1.33 -28.47
CA TYR A 532 14.52 -2.67 -28.70
C TYR A 532 15.35 -3.06 -27.49
N ALA A 533 15.19 -4.29 -27.01
CA ALA A 533 15.95 -4.83 -25.91
C ALA A 533 16.37 -6.26 -26.18
N HIS A 534 17.57 -6.62 -25.76
CA HIS A 534 18.12 -7.96 -25.87
C HIS A 534 18.88 -8.31 -24.59
N GLU A 535 18.75 -9.56 -24.15
CA GLU A 535 19.54 -10.14 -23.09
C GLU A 535 19.96 -11.55 -23.47
N GLN A 536 21.17 -11.91 -23.06
CA GLN A 536 21.61 -13.28 -22.93
C GLN A 536 22.27 -13.43 -21.56
N SER A 537 21.87 -14.45 -20.80
CA SER A 537 22.39 -14.70 -19.46
C SER A 537 22.55 -16.19 -19.22
N ASN A 538 23.72 -16.58 -18.72
CA ASN A 538 24.01 -17.95 -18.33
C ASN A 538 23.38 -18.22 -16.96
N GLU A 539 22.06 -18.30 -16.89
CA GLU A 539 21.32 -18.45 -15.63
C GLU A 539 20.48 -19.74 -15.55
N THR A 540 20.24 -20.20 -14.33
CA THR A 540 19.56 -21.47 -14.02
C THR A 540 18.63 -21.33 -12.82
N TYR A 541 17.72 -22.28 -12.64
CA TYR A 541 16.89 -22.40 -11.43
C TYR A 541 17.56 -23.14 -10.28
N LEU A 542 18.62 -23.90 -10.56
CA LEU A 542 19.34 -24.67 -9.58
C LEU A 542 20.20 -23.76 -8.67
N GLY A 543 19.90 -23.78 -7.38
CA GLY A 543 20.69 -23.23 -6.28
C GLY A 543 21.53 -24.30 -5.59
N LEU A 544 21.92 -24.04 -4.34
CA LEU A 544 22.81 -24.91 -3.56
C LEU A 544 22.05 -25.68 -2.48
N SER A 545 22.64 -26.79 -2.04
CA SER A 545 22.30 -27.43 -0.77
C SER A 545 22.72 -26.54 0.42
N TYR A 546 22.19 -26.84 1.61
CA TYR A 546 22.58 -26.14 2.84
C TYR A 546 24.10 -26.23 3.07
N ASP A 547 24.67 -27.44 3.01
CA ASP A 547 26.11 -27.68 3.25
C ASP A 547 27.02 -26.96 2.25
N ASP A 548 26.68 -26.99 0.96
CA ASP A 548 27.51 -26.33 -0.06
C ASP A 548 27.39 -24.80 0.01
N LEU A 549 26.27 -24.26 0.49
CA LEU A 549 26.14 -22.82 0.73
C LEU A 549 27.11 -22.38 1.84
N GLU A 550 27.24 -23.15 2.91
CA GLU A 550 28.16 -22.82 4.01
C GLU A 550 29.63 -22.92 3.60
N ASP A 551 30.00 -23.91 2.78
CA ASP A 551 31.39 -24.11 2.32
C ASP A 551 31.77 -23.15 1.18
N SER A 552 30.92 -23.03 0.17
CA SER A 552 31.16 -22.23 -1.03
C SER A 552 29.88 -21.55 -1.53
N PRO A 553 29.50 -20.41 -0.91
CA PRO A 553 28.21 -19.75 -1.17
C PRO A 553 27.96 -19.41 -2.64
N TYR A 554 29.02 -19.23 -3.43
CA TYR A 554 28.96 -18.85 -4.84
C TYR A 554 29.21 -20.03 -5.80
N ARG A 555 29.24 -21.28 -5.32
CA ARG A 555 29.32 -22.46 -6.17
C ARG A 555 28.10 -22.55 -7.10
N ARG A 556 28.28 -23.15 -8.27
CA ARG A 556 27.19 -23.57 -9.16
C ARG A 556 27.51 -24.97 -9.67
N TYR A 557 26.58 -25.90 -9.51
CA TYR A 557 26.81 -27.28 -9.88
C TYR A 557 26.91 -27.49 -11.39
N VAL A 558 27.73 -28.46 -11.80
CA VAL A 558 27.96 -28.81 -13.21
C VAL A 558 26.68 -29.29 -13.92
N SER A 559 25.73 -29.87 -13.20
CA SER A 559 24.40 -30.24 -13.73
C SER A 559 23.59 -29.05 -14.27
N SER A 560 24.02 -27.82 -14.00
CA SER A 560 23.42 -26.60 -14.51
C SER A 560 24.25 -25.88 -15.57
N ASN A 561 25.32 -26.49 -16.09
CA ASN A 561 26.25 -25.86 -17.03
C ASN A 561 25.62 -25.42 -18.36
N GLN A 562 24.51 -26.05 -18.79
CA GLN A 562 23.75 -25.68 -19.99
C GLN A 562 22.70 -24.58 -19.73
N GLY A 563 22.68 -24.00 -18.53
CA GLY A 563 21.71 -22.95 -18.17
C GLY A 563 21.98 -21.65 -18.92
N ASP A 564 21.11 -21.34 -19.90
CA ASP A 564 21.17 -20.15 -20.75
C ASP A 564 19.75 -19.63 -21.03
N MET A 565 19.55 -18.34 -20.77
CA MET A 565 18.33 -17.62 -21.08
C MET A 565 18.64 -16.48 -22.04
N ALA A 566 17.92 -16.45 -23.16
CA ALA A 566 18.03 -15.41 -24.16
C ALA A 566 16.64 -14.87 -24.52
N TRP A 567 16.56 -13.57 -24.74
CA TRP A 567 15.34 -12.95 -25.24
C TRP A 567 15.57 -11.70 -26.07
N ASN A 568 14.60 -11.41 -26.92
CA ASN A 568 14.51 -10.18 -27.70
C ASN A 568 13.13 -9.55 -27.47
N ARG A 569 13.11 -8.24 -27.26
CA ARG A 569 11.89 -7.46 -27.08
C ARG A 569 11.86 -6.27 -28.03
N THR A 570 10.71 -6.01 -28.61
CA THR A 570 10.40 -4.75 -29.31
C THR A 570 9.21 -4.06 -28.67
N GLN A 571 9.20 -2.73 -28.75
CA GLN A 571 8.16 -1.86 -28.19
C GLN A 571 7.86 -0.74 -29.17
N ALA A 572 6.58 -0.50 -29.41
CA ALA A 572 6.10 0.66 -30.15
C ALA A 572 4.90 1.27 -29.42
N GLU A 573 4.97 2.58 -29.16
CA GLU A 573 3.92 3.33 -28.47
C GLU A 573 3.66 4.64 -29.20
N LEU A 574 2.41 4.88 -29.57
CA LEU A 574 1.94 6.12 -30.18
C LEU A 574 1.02 6.83 -29.21
N SER A 575 1.51 7.94 -28.65
CA SER A 575 0.82 8.77 -27.67
C SER A 575 0.25 10.01 -28.35
N TRP A 576 -1.00 10.33 -28.03
CA TRP A 576 -1.68 11.56 -28.44
C TRP A 576 -2.21 12.27 -27.21
N ARG A 577 -1.78 13.52 -27.03
CA ARG A 577 -2.29 14.43 -26.00
C ARG A 577 -3.09 15.53 -26.65
N PHE A 578 -4.24 15.84 -26.08
CA PHE A 578 -5.15 16.85 -26.60
C PHE A 578 -5.72 17.69 -25.46
N GLN A 579 -5.55 19.01 -25.57
CA GLN A 579 -6.04 19.99 -24.62
C GLN A 579 -6.90 21.01 -25.37
N PRO A 580 -8.19 20.71 -25.62
CA PRO A 580 -9.08 21.59 -26.39
C PRO A 580 -9.36 22.92 -25.68
N THR A 581 -9.34 22.91 -24.35
CA THR A 581 -9.57 24.04 -23.44
C THR A 581 -8.58 23.95 -22.29
N THR A 582 -8.45 24.99 -21.46
CA THR A 582 -7.60 24.96 -20.26
C THR A 582 -7.99 23.88 -19.26
N ASN A 583 -9.27 23.48 -19.24
CA ASN A 583 -9.86 22.62 -18.21
C ASN A 583 -10.07 21.17 -18.65
N ILE A 584 -9.79 20.83 -19.91
CA ILE A 584 -9.99 19.46 -20.42
C ILE A 584 -8.67 18.96 -20.98
N ARG A 585 -8.21 17.83 -20.47
CA ARG A 585 -6.99 17.15 -20.91
C ARG A 585 -7.33 15.72 -21.32
N ILE A 586 -6.89 15.29 -22.49
CA ILE A 586 -7.08 13.93 -22.99
C ILE A 586 -5.72 13.35 -23.35
N HIS A 587 -5.43 12.15 -22.85
CA HIS A 587 -4.24 11.38 -23.18
C HIS A 587 -4.65 10.01 -23.71
N THR A 588 -4.24 9.67 -24.93
CA THR A 588 -4.50 8.36 -25.53
C THR A 588 -3.19 7.74 -25.99
N VAL A 589 -2.96 6.48 -25.65
CA VAL A 589 -1.77 5.72 -26.04
C VAL A 589 -2.21 4.42 -26.70
N ALA A 590 -1.75 4.19 -27.93
CA ALA A 590 -1.81 2.89 -28.58
C ALA A 590 -0.44 2.22 -28.50
N TYR A 591 -0.37 0.96 -28.09
CA TYR A 591 0.89 0.27 -27.83
C TYR A 591 0.89 -1.16 -28.35
N HIS A 592 2.08 -1.64 -28.72
CA HIS A 592 2.37 -3.02 -29.05
C HIS A 592 3.76 -3.39 -28.53
N HIS A 593 3.83 -4.44 -27.71
CA HIS A 593 5.04 -5.04 -27.21
C HIS A 593 5.11 -6.49 -27.70
N TRP A 594 6.29 -6.90 -28.15
CA TRP A 594 6.58 -8.28 -28.53
C TRP A 594 7.82 -8.76 -27.80
N LEU A 595 7.75 -9.96 -27.23
CA LEU A 595 8.87 -10.62 -26.55
C LEU A 595 8.97 -12.06 -27.02
N ASP A 596 10.15 -12.46 -27.49
CA ASP A 596 10.52 -13.86 -27.75
C ASP A 596 11.62 -14.24 -26.76
N ARG A 597 11.36 -15.29 -25.99
CA ARG A 597 12.23 -15.74 -24.91
C ARG A 597 12.38 -17.24 -24.92
N SER A 598 13.61 -17.71 -24.94
CA SER A 598 13.98 -19.11 -24.69
C SER A 598 14.82 -19.22 -23.41
N TRP A 599 14.59 -20.28 -22.64
CA TRP A 599 15.39 -20.57 -21.46
C TRP A 599 15.65 -22.06 -21.31
N THR A 600 16.87 -22.46 -21.63
CA THR A 600 17.42 -23.80 -21.44
C THR A 600 17.99 -23.94 -20.04
N LYS A 601 17.60 -24.98 -19.29
CA LYS A 601 18.05 -25.19 -17.90
C LYS A 601 17.70 -26.60 -17.42
N LEU A 602 18.28 -27.00 -16.30
CA LEU A 602 17.88 -28.20 -15.57
C LEU A 602 16.44 -28.04 -15.03
N ASN A 603 15.56 -28.98 -15.36
CA ASN A 603 14.20 -29.06 -14.84
C ASN A 603 14.04 -30.11 -13.74
N GLY A 604 14.87 -31.16 -13.71
CA GLY A 604 14.79 -32.21 -12.69
C GLY A 604 15.49 -33.51 -13.08
N PHE A 605 15.24 -34.56 -12.30
CA PHE A 605 15.59 -35.93 -12.63
C PHE A 605 14.46 -36.61 -13.41
N ARG A 606 14.81 -37.55 -14.31
CA ARG A 606 13.84 -38.25 -15.17
C ARG A 606 12.81 -39.07 -14.39
N ASP A 607 13.19 -39.60 -13.24
CA ASP A 607 12.27 -40.37 -12.39
C ASP A 607 11.35 -39.51 -11.51
N GLY A 608 11.46 -38.18 -11.59
CA GLY A 608 10.65 -37.24 -10.82
C GLY A 608 11.19 -36.94 -9.42
N THR A 609 12.42 -37.36 -9.08
CA THR A 609 13.05 -36.98 -7.81
C THR A 609 13.06 -35.45 -7.64
N SER A 610 12.51 -34.97 -6.52
CA SER A 610 12.34 -33.54 -6.25
C SER A 610 13.69 -32.86 -5.96
N LEU A 611 14.08 -31.92 -6.83
CA LEU A 611 15.27 -31.08 -6.61
C LEU A 611 15.16 -30.24 -5.35
N HIS A 612 13.97 -29.70 -5.07
CA HIS A 612 13.77 -28.84 -3.90
C HIS A 612 14.02 -29.62 -2.60
N GLN A 613 13.36 -30.77 -2.43
CA GLN A 613 13.57 -31.64 -1.26
C GLN A 613 15.03 -32.10 -1.14
N LEU A 614 15.65 -32.45 -2.27
CA LEU A 614 17.04 -32.89 -2.28
C LEU A 614 18.02 -31.80 -1.80
N LEU A 615 17.77 -30.53 -2.15
CA LEU A 615 18.63 -29.39 -1.80
C LEU A 615 18.31 -28.80 -0.43
N SER A 616 17.09 -28.98 0.08
CA SER A 616 16.64 -28.42 1.35
C SER A 616 16.80 -29.38 2.54
N SER A 617 17.18 -30.65 2.30
CA SER A 617 17.34 -31.65 3.37
C SER A 617 18.66 -31.44 4.14
N GLU A 618 18.60 -31.44 5.48
CA GLU A 618 19.79 -31.35 6.34
C GLU A 618 20.63 -32.64 6.33
N GLU A 619 19.98 -33.81 6.29
CA GLU A 619 20.66 -35.11 6.22
C GLU A 619 20.19 -35.89 5.00
N LEU A 620 21.12 -36.12 4.07
CA LEU A 620 20.90 -37.03 2.95
C LEU A 620 21.30 -38.45 3.36
N SER A 621 20.58 -39.46 2.88
CA SER A 621 20.99 -40.85 3.05
C SER A 621 20.57 -41.72 1.86
N GLY A 622 21.33 -42.78 1.61
CA GLY A 622 21.00 -43.81 0.63
C GLY A 622 20.94 -43.26 -0.79
N GLN A 623 19.79 -43.36 -1.46
CA GLN A 623 19.66 -42.87 -2.83
C GLN A 623 19.81 -41.35 -2.93
N ALA A 624 19.34 -40.58 -1.94
CA ALA A 624 19.40 -39.12 -2.03
C ALA A 624 20.86 -38.59 -2.10
N GLU A 625 21.80 -39.23 -1.40
CA GLU A 625 23.23 -38.92 -1.50
C GLU A 625 23.76 -39.12 -2.92
N VAL A 626 23.36 -40.20 -3.59
CA VAL A 626 23.76 -40.50 -4.97
C VAL A 626 23.23 -39.44 -5.94
N TYR A 627 21.96 -39.05 -5.82
CA TYR A 627 21.37 -38.02 -6.70
C TYR A 627 22.04 -36.66 -6.47
N MET A 628 22.35 -36.32 -5.22
CA MET A 628 23.11 -35.12 -4.89
C MET A 628 24.53 -35.16 -5.50
N ALA A 629 25.25 -36.28 -5.36
CA ALA A 629 26.57 -36.46 -5.96
C ALA A 629 26.53 -36.35 -7.49
N ILE A 630 25.48 -36.87 -8.14
CA ILE A 630 25.24 -36.71 -9.58
C ILE A 630 25.00 -35.24 -9.96
N LEU A 631 24.22 -34.48 -9.18
CA LEU A 631 24.03 -33.04 -9.42
C LEU A 631 25.37 -32.29 -9.39
N LYS A 632 26.22 -32.61 -8.40
CA LYS A 632 27.57 -32.05 -8.22
C LYS A 632 28.58 -32.52 -9.27
N GLY A 633 28.28 -33.60 -10.00
CA GLY A 633 29.19 -34.24 -10.94
C GLY A 633 30.28 -35.09 -10.28
N GLU A 634 30.06 -35.50 -9.04
CA GLU A 634 30.95 -36.36 -8.25
C GLU A 634 30.72 -37.85 -8.54
N GLU A 635 29.51 -38.21 -8.99
CA GLU A 635 29.16 -39.55 -9.45
C GLU A 635 28.57 -39.56 -10.87
N ASP A 636 28.79 -40.67 -11.58
CA ASP A 636 28.22 -40.91 -12.91
C ASP A 636 26.78 -41.42 -12.80
N SER A 637 25.92 -41.04 -13.74
CA SER A 637 24.59 -41.63 -13.87
C SER A 637 24.71 -43.08 -14.38
N THR A 638 24.19 -44.04 -13.61
CA THR A 638 24.26 -45.48 -13.92
C THR A 638 22.93 -46.08 -14.35
N THR A 639 21.82 -45.41 -14.05
CA THR A 639 20.46 -45.84 -14.41
C THR A 639 19.69 -44.73 -15.12
N THR A 640 18.66 -45.08 -15.89
CA THR A 640 17.86 -44.09 -16.64
C THR A 640 17.07 -43.12 -15.75
N GLY A 641 16.75 -43.52 -14.52
CA GLY A 641 16.06 -42.63 -13.55
C GLY A 641 16.95 -41.48 -13.07
N GLN A 642 18.26 -41.73 -13.00
CA GLN A 642 19.28 -40.77 -12.62
C GLN A 642 19.63 -39.75 -13.71
N TYR A 643 19.03 -39.85 -14.89
CA TYR A 643 19.27 -38.90 -15.97
C TYR A 643 18.63 -37.55 -15.64
N LEU A 644 19.36 -36.48 -15.95
CA LEU A 644 18.98 -35.10 -15.73
C LEU A 644 18.19 -34.59 -16.94
N GLN A 645 17.00 -34.05 -16.70
CA GLN A 645 16.16 -33.44 -17.74
C GLN A 645 16.57 -31.99 -17.94
N ILE A 646 17.14 -31.69 -19.11
CA ILE A 646 17.43 -30.32 -19.52
C ILE A 646 16.30 -29.85 -20.42
N GLY A 647 15.58 -28.82 -20.01
CA GLY A 647 14.42 -28.32 -20.73
C GLY A 647 14.60 -26.90 -21.27
N THR A 648 14.03 -26.65 -22.46
CA THR A 648 14.00 -25.34 -23.11
C THR A 648 12.59 -24.77 -23.08
N ASN A 649 12.38 -23.71 -22.30
CA ASN A 649 11.07 -23.06 -22.17
C ASN A 649 10.93 -21.88 -23.15
N HIS A 650 10.67 -22.17 -24.42
CA HIS A 650 10.42 -21.16 -25.44
C HIS A 650 9.00 -20.58 -25.30
N ARG A 651 8.91 -19.25 -25.27
CA ARG A 651 7.65 -18.51 -25.18
C ARG A 651 7.72 -17.25 -26.04
N VAL A 652 6.66 -17.01 -26.81
CA VAL A 652 6.45 -15.77 -27.56
C VAL A 652 5.25 -15.06 -26.99
N PHE A 653 5.38 -13.76 -26.75
CA PHE A 653 4.36 -12.92 -26.16
C PHE A 653 4.06 -11.74 -27.08
N HIS A 654 2.78 -11.44 -27.25
CA HIS A 654 2.30 -10.15 -27.75
C HIS A 654 1.38 -9.53 -26.70
N SER A 655 1.65 -8.27 -26.37
CA SER A 655 0.81 -7.44 -25.49
C SER A 655 0.50 -6.15 -26.24
N TYR A 656 -0.77 -5.87 -26.48
CA TYR A 656 -1.16 -4.71 -27.28
C TYR A 656 -2.52 -4.15 -26.89
N GLY A 657 -2.72 -2.87 -27.16
CA GLY A 657 -3.95 -2.22 -26.78
C GLY A 657 -3.98 -0.73 -27.08
N ILE A 658 -5.08 -0.12 -26.66
CA ILE A 658 -5.28 1.31 -26.65
C ILE A 658 -5.86 1.71 -25.30
N GLN A 659 -5.28 2.72 -24.68
CA GLN A 659 -5.79 3.32 -23.45
C GLN A 659 -6.03 4.81 -23.65
N SER A 660 -7.13 5.33 -23.11
CA SER A 660 -7.48 6.74 -23.14
C SER A 660 -7.89 7.20 -21.75
N LYS A 661 -7.36 8.33 -21.32
CA LYS A 661 -7.70 9.04 -20.08
C LYS A 661 -8.18 10.44 -20.46
N ALA A 662 -9.32 10.84 -19.93
CA ALA A 662 -9.85 12.19 -20.05
C ALA A 662 -10.01 12.78 -18.67
N GLN A 663 -9.41 13.95 -18.45
CA GLN A 663 -9.50 14.72 -17.22
C GLN A 663 -10.28 16.01 -17.49
N TRP A 664 -11.21 16.34 -16.60
CA TRP A 664 -12.00 17.56 -16.65
C TRP A 664 -11.95 18.29 -15.32
N GLU A 665 -11.46 19.53 -15.35
CA GLU A 665 -11.35 20.42 -14.20
C GLU A 665 -12.53 21.39 -14.14
N HIS A 666 -13.21 21.39 -13.00
CA HIS A 666 -14.33 22.28 -12.71
C HIS A 666 -14.08 23.09 -11.44
N TYR A 667 -14.25 24.40 -11.55
CA TYR A 667 -14.10 25.34 -10.44
C TYR A 667 -15.51 25.80 -10.01
N GLY A 668 -15.99 25.26 -8.90
CA GLY A 668 -17.27 25.63 -8.29
C GLY A 668 -17.12 26.71 -7.23
N GLN A 669 -18.23 27.20 -6.68
CA GLN A 669 -18.19 28.10 -5.52
C GLN A 669 -17.74 27.34 -4.26
N GLY A 670 -16.49 27.52 -3.86
CA GLY A 670 -15.94 26.92 -2.63
C GLY A 670 -15.47 25.47 -2.78
N PHE A 671 -15.32 24.97 -4.01
CA PHE A 671 -14.72 23.66 -4.27
C PHE A 671 -14.10 23.59 -5.67
N THR A 672 -13.11 22.72 -5.84
CA THR A 672 -12.55 22.34 -7.13
C THR A 672 -12.77 20.85 -7.36
N SER A 673 -13.08 20.46 -8.58
CA SER A 673 -13.36 19.09 -9.00
C SER A 673 -12.45 18.73 -10.17
N VAL A 674 -11.75 17.59 -10.06
CA VAL A 674 -11.01 16.99 -11.18
C VAL A 674 -11.56 15.60 -11.43
N LEU A 675 -12.37 15.49 -12.47
CA LEU A 675 -12.95 14.22 -12.91
C LEU A 675 -12.03 13.55 -13.92
N GLU A 676 -11.54 12.36 -13.60
CA GLU A 676 -10.83 11.48 -14.53
C GLU A 676 -11.72 10.30 -14.94
N VAL A 677 -11.88 10.13 -16.25
CA VAL A 677 -12.50 8.96 -16.88
C VAL A 677 -11.46 8.26 -17.72
N GLY A 678 -11.27 6.96 -17.50
CA GLY A 678 -10.34 6.15 -18.26
C GLY A 678 -10.97 4.90 -18.85
N ALA A 679 -10.51 4.53 -20.04
CA ALA A 679 -10.86 3.30 -20.71
C ALA A 679 -9.63 2.66 -21.34
N ARG A 680 -9.50 1.34 -21.25
CA ARG A 680 -8.43 0.57 -21.88
C ARG A 680 -8.99 -0.70 -22.50
N LEU A 681 -8.71 -0.86 -23.78
CA LEU A 681 -8.87 -2.11 -24.51
C LEU A 681 -7.50 -2.75 -24.63
N HIS A 682 -7.40 -4.00 -24.22
CA HIS A 682 -6.12 -4.71 -24.17
C HIS A 682 -6.28 -6.16 -24.63
N ALA A 683 -5.25 -6.70 -25.26
CA ALA A 683 -5.19 -8.10 -25.63
C ALA A 683 -3.78 -8.66 -25.42
N ASP A 684 -3.73 -9.87 -24.87
CA ASP A 684 -2.56 -10.71 -24.75
C ASP A 684 -2.66 -11.92 -25.67
N ASP A 685 -1.53 -12.29 -26.26
CA ASP A 685 -1.33 -13.52 -27.00
C ASP A 685 -0.02 -14.18 -26.55
N VAL A 686 -0.09 -15.43 -26.10
CA VAL A 686 1.06 -16.17 -25.55
C VAL A 686 1.14 -17.54 -26.20
N ILE A 687 2.23 -17.79 -26.93
CA ILE A 687 2.57 -19.10 -27.49
C ILE A 687 3.66 -19.71 -26.61
N ARG A 688 3.51 -20.98 -26.23
CA ARG A 688 4.48 -21.70 -25.39
C ARG A 688 4.82 -23.02 -26.03
N ILE A 689 6.10 -23.25 -26.26
CA ILE A 689 6.66 -24.51 -26.74
C ILE A 689 7.78 -24.90 -25.77
N HIS A 690 7.54 -25.89 -24.91
CA HIS A 690 8.55 -26.37 -23.96
C HIS A 690 9.00 -27.76 -24.38
N THR A 691 10.31 -27.94 -24.45
CA THR A 691 10.92 -29.24 -24.79
C THR A 691 11.86 -29.70 -23.67
N GLU A 692 12.10 -31.01 -23.58
CA GLU A 692 13.05 -31.62 -22.65
C GLU A 692 13.91 -32.68 -23.33
N ASP A 693 15.18 -32.72 -22.93
CA ASP A 693 16.21 -33.66 -23.39
C ASP A 693 16.90 -34.32 -22.19
N ALA A 694 17.00 -35.66 -22.23
CA ALA A 694 17.66 -36.42 -21.19
C ALA A 694 19.20 -36.37 -21.33
N HIS A 695 19.88 -36.01 -20.25
CA HIS A 695 21.33 -36.00 -20.13
C HIS A 695 21.79 -36.91 -19.00
N MET A 696 22.98 -37.48 -19.13
CA MET A 696 23.61 -38.29 -18.09
C MET A 696 24.90 -37.62 -17.62
N MET A 697 25.19 -37.74 -16.33
CA MET A 697 26.47 -37.32 -15.78
C MET A 697 27.51 -38.40 -16.10
N GLN A 698 28.61 -38.01 -16.75
CA GLN A 698 29.74 -38.88 -17.04
C GLN A 698 31.06 -38.12 -16.86
N SER A 699 31.93 -38.61 -15.98
CA SER A 699 33.24 -38.00 -15.72
C SER A 699 33.15 -36.50 -15.44
N SER A 700 32.19 -36.11 -14.59
CA SER A 700 31.89 -34.72 -14.23
C SER A 700 31.46 -33.83 -15.41
N LYS A 701 30.83 -34.41 -16.42
CA LYS A 701 30.25 -33.68 -17.57
C LYS A 701 28.84 -34.16 -17.88
N LEU A 702 28.01 -33.22 -18.31
CA LEU A 702 26.70 -33.53 -18.87
C LEU A 702 26.84 -33.98 -20.32
N GLU A 703 26.47 -35.23 -20.58
CA GLU A 703 26.46 -35.84 -21.90
C GLU A 703 25.02 -36.18 -22.30
N HIS A 704 24.65 -35.93 -23.55
CA HIS A 704 23.31 -36.26 -24.05
C HIS A 704 23.08 -37.78 -24.00
N ALA A 705 21.98 -38.23 -23.40
CA ALA A 705 21.73 -39.65 -23.13
C ALA A 705 21.20 -40.44 -24.35
N GLY A 706 21.04 -39.78 -25.50
CA GLY A 706 20.68 -40.42 -26.78
C GLY A 706 19.18 -40.67 -26.97
N PHE A 707 18.33 -40.06 -26.14
CA PHE A 707 16.86 -40.05 -26.32
C PHE A 707 16.45 -38.95 -27.29
N ASP A 708 15.29 -39.11 -27.92
CA ASP A 708 14.70 -38.03 -28.70
C ASP A 708 14.18 -36.93 -27.78
N GLN A 709 14.23 -35.68 -28.26
CA GLN A 709 13.65 -34.53 -27.57
C GLN A 709 12.14 -34.71 -27.39
N GLU A 710 11.65 -34.53 -26.17
CA GLU A 710 10.23 -34.62 -25.84
C GLU A 710 9.61 -33.22 -25.81
N THR A 711 8.41 -33.04 -26.38
CA THR A 711 7.64 -31.77 -26.25
C THR A 711 6.72 -31.89 -25.04
N MET A 712 7.00 -31.10 -24.01
CA MET A 712 6.29 -31.14 -22.73
C MET A 712 5.05 -30.25 -22.72
N LEU A 713 5.09 -29.15 -23.48
CA LEU A 713 3.97 -28.23 -23.60
C LEU A 713 3.98 -27.58 -24.99
N ASP A 714 2.82 -27.60 -25.64
CA ASP A 714 2.53 -26.78 -26.83
C ASP A 714 1.15 -26.15 -26.62
N SER A 715 1.14 -24.84 -26.37
CA SER A 715 -0.07 -24.12 -25.98
C SER A 715 -0.14 -22.70 -26.53
N HIS A 716 -1.36 -22.26 -26.80
CA HIS A 716 -1.71 -20.89 -27.16
C HIS A 716 -2.73 -20.34 -26.17
N ALA A 717 -2.40 -19.25 -25.49
CA ALA A 717 -3.28 -18.59 -24.53
C ALA A 717 -3.54 -17.14 -24.95
N THR A 718 -4.79 -16.72 -24.85
CA THR A 718 -5.21 -15.35 -25.15
C THR A 718 -6.02 -14.75 -24.00
N ALA A 719 -5.88 -13.46 -23.78
CA ALA A 719 -6.75 -12.70 -22.87
C ALA A 719 -7.17 -11.41 -23.55
N LYS A 720 -8.48 -11.10 -23.56
CA LYS A 720 -9.03 -9.84 -24.07
C LYS A 720 -9.71 -9.11 -22.93
N THR A 721 -9.39 -7.84 -22.76
CA THR A 721 -9.84 -7.06 -21.61
C THR A 721 -10.41 -5.70 -22.02
N LEU A 722 -11.53 -5.35 -21.39
CA LEU A 722 -12.00 -3.96 -21.27
C LEU A 722 -11.87 -3.54 -19.80
N ALA A 723 -11.02 -2.56 -19.55
CA ALA A 723 -10.89 -1.91 -18.25
C ALA A 723 -11.47 -0.50 -18.32
N LEU A 724 -12.37 -0.17 -17.41
CA LEU A 724 -12.96 1.16 -17.26
C LEU A 724 -12.68 1.68 -15.86
N HIS A 725 -12.35 2.96 -15.72
CA HIS A 725 -12.23 3.60 -14.41
C HIS A 725 -12.81 5.00 -14.40
N LEU A 726 -13.31 5.37 -13.23
CA LEU A 726 -13.78 6.70 -12.89
C LEU A 726 -13.10 7.08 -11.58
N HIS A 727 -12.46 8.23 -11.56
CA HIS A 727 -11.83 8.78 -10.37
C HIS A 727 -12.18 10.26 -10.28
N GLU A 728 -12.59 10.71 -9.11
CA GLU A 728 -12.90 12.11 -8.84
C GLU A 728 -11.97 12.63 -7.76
N ASP A 729 -11.42 13.83 -7.95
CA ASP A 729 -10.78 14.61 -6.88
C ASP A 729 -11.69 15.81 -6.56
N LEU A 730 -12.41 15.73 -5.46
CA LEU A 730 -13.23 16.82 -4.93
C LEU A 730 -12.48 17.49 -3.79
N SER A 731 -12.01 18.70 -4.05
CA SER A 731 -11.22 19.49 -3.13
C SER A 731 -12.02 20.69 -2.61
N PHE A 732 -12.14 20.79 -1.28
CA PHE A 732 -12.68 21.92 -0.53
C PHE A 732 -11.56 22.51 0.34
N ASP A 733 -11.72 23.73 0.88
CA ASP A 733 -10.68 24.47 1.63
C ASP A 733 -9.78 23.63 2.56
N TRP A 734 -10.33 22.70 3.33
CA TRP A 734 -9.59 21.86 4.29
C TRP A 734 -9.82 20.36 4.10
N LEU A 735 -10.60 19.97 3.08
CA LEU A 735 -11.10 18.62 2.91
C LEU A 735 -11.05 18.20 1.45
N HIS A 736 -10.40 17.08 1.19
CA HIS A 736 -10.31 16.45 -0.11
C HIS A 736 -10.98 15.08 -0.05
N LEU A 737 -11.78 14.77 -1.08
CA LEU A 737 -12.50 13.51 -1.23
C LEU A 737 -12.12 12.86 -2.56
N PHE A 738 -11.81 11.57 -2.52
CA PHE A 738 -11.36 10.80 -3.67
C PHE A 738 -12.20 9.53 -3.87
N PRO A 739 -13.47 9.64 -4.30
CA PRO A 739 -14.23 8.46 -4.69
C PRO A 739 -13.68 7.90 -6.02
N SER A 740 -13.54 6.58 -6.08
CA SER A 740 -13.09 5.87 -7.28
C SER A 740 -13.88 4.59 -7.53
N VAL A 741 -13.99 4.21 -8.79
CA VAL A 741 -14.54 2.91 -9.18
C VAL A 741 -13.85 2.41 -10.44
N ARG A 742 -13.54 1.12 -10.46
CA ARG A 742 -12.97 0.43 -11.61
C ARG A 742 -13.77 -0.81 -11.96
N LEU A 743 -13.93 -1.06 -13.25
CA LEU A 743 -14.54 -2.28 -13.80
C LEU A 743 -13.52 -2.98 -14.70
N GLU A 744 -13.30 -4.27 -14.45
CA GLU A 744 -12.50 -5.16 -15.28
C GLU A 744 -13.40 -6.21 -15.93
N LEU A 745 -13.39 -6.28 -17.27
CA LEU A 745 -14.06 -7.32 -18.03
C LEU A 745 -13.00 -8.13 -18.79
N ILE A 746 -12.69 -9.33 -18.30
CA ILE A 746 -11.62 -10.16 -18.86
C ILE A 746 -12.22 -11.42 -19.47
N GLN A 747 -11.87 -11.69 -20.73
CA GLN A 747 -12.17 -12.93 -21.43
C GLN A 747 -10.86 -13.67 -21.71
N GLY A 748 -10.64 -14.80 -21.04
CA GLY A 748 -9.46 -15.65 -21.22
C GLY A 748 -9.80 -16.95 -21.97
N GLN A 749 -8.91 -17.39 -22.85
CA GLN A 749 -8.99 -18.68 -23.55
C GLN A 749 -7.60 -19.32 -23.63
N ARG A 750 -7.54 -20.66 -23.52
CA ARG A 750 -6.31 -21.44 -23.73
C ARG A 750 -6.62 -22.68 -24.58
N GLU A 751 -5.75 -22.91 -25.55
CA GLU A 751 -5.75 -24.08 -26.42
C GLU A 751 -4.41 -24.81 -26.21
N ASP A 752 -4.47 -26.10 -25.86
CA ASP A 752 -3.28 -26.96 -25.78
C ASP A 752 -3.36 -27.98 -26.92
N LEU A 753 -2.29 -28.18 -27.69
CA LEU A 753 -2.31 -29.02 -28.89
C LEU A 753 -2.70 -30.49 -28.60
N TYR A 754 -2.41 -30.96 -27.38
CA TYR A 754 -2.61 -32.33 -26.94
C TYR A 754 -3.75 -32.49 -25.91
N ALA A 755 -4.49 -31.43 -25.60
CA ALA A 755 -5.63 -31.47 -24.69
C ALA A 755 -6.90 -30.86 -25.31
N ALA A 756 -8.04 -31.02 -24.65
CA ALA A 756 -9.29 -30.41 -25.11
C ALA A 756 -9.23 -28.88 -24.95
N THR A 757 -9.66 -28.15 -25.97
CA THR A 757 -9.83 -26.69 -25.91
C THR A 757 -10.78 -26.31 -24.77
N GLN A 758 -10.35 -25.40 -23.91
CA GLN A 758 -11.22 -24.86 -22.86
C GLN A 758 -12.09 -23.73 -23.41
N GLU A 759 -13.35 -23.66 -22.97
CA GLU A 759 -14.24 -22.57 -23.37
C GLU A 759 -13.77 -21.23 -22.79
N ALA A 760 -14.05 -20.14 -23.52
CA ALA A 760 -13.69 -18.80 -23.07
C ALA A 760 -14.56 -18.38 -21.87
N ILE A 761 -13.93 -18.04 -20.74
CA ILE A 761 -14.62 -17.60 -19.53
C ILE A 761 -14.55 -16.08 -19.44
N VAL A 762 -15.71 -15.42 -19.32
CA VAL A 762 -15.81 -13.96 -19.10
C VAL A 762 -16.01 -13.67 -17.61
N ARG A 763 -15.16 -12.82 -17.04
CA ARG A 763 -15.17 -12.52 -15.60
C ARG A 763 -15.27 -11.01 -15.36
N PRO A 764 -16.46 -10.47 -15.02
CA PRO A 764 -16.61 -9.08 -14.62
C PRO A 764 -16.20 -8.88 -13.16
N THR A 765 -15.41 -7.83 -12.88
CA THR A 765 -15.02 -7.46 -11.50
C THR A 765 -15.18 -5.97 -11.27
N LEU A 766 -15.96 -5.59 -10.25
CA LEU A 766 -16.17 -4.22 -9.83
C LEU A 766 -15.35 -3.89 -8.57
N LEU A 767 -14.59 -2.81 -8.63
CA LEU A 767 -13.59 -2.41 -7.64
C LEU A 767 -13.86 -0.97 -7.19
N PRO A 768 -14.69 -0.77 -6.14
CA PRO A 768 -14.89 0.54 -5.56
C PRO A 768 -13.71 0.96 -4.67
N GLY A 769 -13.50 2.26 -4.56
CA GLY A 769 -12.54 2.88 -3.66
C GLY A 769 -13.03 4.23 -3.16
N PHE A 770 -12.54 4.63 -2.00
CA PHE A 770 -12.79 5.94 -1.42
C PHE A 770 -11.62 6.33 -0.52
N ALA A 771 -11.11 7.53 -0.69
CA ALA A 771 -10.18 8.12 0.26
C ALA A 771 -10.60 9.55 0.62
N THR A 772 -10.11 10.04 1.75
CA THR A 772 -10.21 11.44 2.13
C THR A 772 -8.88 11.91 2.68
N LEU A 773 -8.55 13.16 2.40
CA LEU A 773 -7.41 13.88 2.96
C LEU A 773 -7.92 15.16 3.61
N VAL A 774 -7.41 15.46 4.79
CA VAL A 774 -7.82 16.56 5.66
C VAL A 774 -6.59 17.39 5.98
N ASP A 775 -6.61 18.64 5.55
CA ASP A 775 -5.52 19.58 5.79
C ASP A 775 -5.60 20.06 7.25
N LEU A 776 -4.64 19.67 8.08
CA LEU A 776 -4.62 20.01 9.51
C LEU A 776 -3.85 21.31 9.80
N GLY A 777 -3.34 21.96 8.76
CA GLY A 777 -2.57 23.20 8.81
C GLY A 777 -1.64 23.32 7.62
N SER A 778 -0.66 24.23 7.69
CA SER A 778 0.27 24.49 6.58
C SER A 778 1.44 23.49 6.47
N TRP A 779 1.46 22.44 7.29
CA TRP A 779 2.63 21.55 7.43
C TRP A 779 2.25 20.09 7.65
N THR A 780 0.96 19.73 7.74
CA THR A 780 0.54 18.33 7.95
C THR A 780 -0.87 18.08 7.47
N ASP A 781 -1.02 16.93 6.82
CA ASP A 781 -2.28 16.38 6.35
C ASP A 781 -2.53 15.03 7.00
N PHE A 782 -3.79 14.73 7.22
CA PHE A 782 -4.25 13.40 7.63
C PHE A 782 -5.06 12.80 6.50
N PHE A 783 -4.79 11.54 6.15
CA PHE A 783 -5.58 10.83 5.15
C PHE A 783 -6.05 9.47 5.66
N VAL A 784 -7.19 9.03 5.15
CA VAL A 784 -7.73 7.69 5.36
C VAL A 784 -8.39 7.20 4.08
N GLY A 785 -8.25 5.92 3.78
CA GLY A 785 -8.78 5.35 2.56
C GLY A 785 -9.11 3.87 2.68
N VAL A 786 -10.05 3.45 1.84
CA VAL A 786 -10.48 2.07 1.67
C VAL A 786 -10.65 1.77 0.19
N HIS A 787 -10.22 0.61 -0.27
CA HIS A 787 -10.51 0.17 -1.64
C HIS A 787 -10.58 -1.34 -1.74
N ARG A 788 -11.21 -1.81 -2.83
CA ARG A 788 -11.23 -3.22 -3.20
C ARG A 788 -10.05 -3.56 -4.12
N GLY A 789 -9.18 -4.46 -3.66
CA GLY A 789 -8.06 -5.00 -4.42
C GLY A 789 -8.49 -6.19 -5.29
N PHE A 790 -7.77 -6.43 -6.39
CA PHE A 790 -8.04 -7.53 -7.31
C PHE A 790 -6.81 -8.02 -8.06
N SER A 791 -6.70 -9.34 -8.21
CA SER A 791 -5.79 -10.00 -9.15
C SER A 791 -6.56 -11.00 -10.04
N PRO A 792 -6.42 -10.92 -11.38
CA PRO A 792 -7.10 -11.80 -12.31
C PRO A 792 -6.63 -13.26 -12.22
N VAL A 793 -7.45 -14.14 -12.80
CA VAL A 793 -7.13 -15.54 -13.01
C VAL A 793 -6.61 -15.72 -14.44
N SER A 794 -5.53 -16.48 -14.59
CA SER A 794 -4.92 -16.72 -15.90
C SER A 794 -5.86 -17.53 -16.82
N PRO A 795 -5.74 -17.42 -18.15
CA PRO A 795 -6.44 -18.29 -19.08
C PRO A 795 -6.09 -19.77 -18.85
N GLY A 796 -7.07 -20.65 -19.05
CA GLY A 796 -6.88 -22.10 -18.95
C GLY A 796 -7.05 -22.71 -17.55
N GLN A 797 -7.47 -21.91 -16.56
CA GLN A 797 -7.70 -22.39 -15.20
C GLN A 797 -9.12 -22.95 -15.03
N PRO A 798 -9.30 -23.95 -14.14
CA PRO A 798 -10.61 -24.47 -13.77
C PRO A 798 -11.60 -23.37 -13.32
N GLU A 799 -12.90 -23.60 -13.53
CA GLU A 799 -13.96 -22.63 -13.23
C GLU A 799 -14.07 -22.30 -11.74
N ASP A 800 -13.68 -23.23 -10.86
CA ASP A 800 -13.66 -23.07 -9.41
C ASP A 800 -12.48 -22.22 -8.89
N VAL A 801 -11.47 -21.93 -9.73
CA VAL A 801 -10.42 -20.95 -9.42
C VAL A 801 -10.99 -19.55 -9.57
N LYS A 802 -11.22 -18.89 -8.44
CA LYS A 802 -11.81 -17.55 -8.37
C LYS A 802 -10.74 -16.48 -8.33
N PRO A 803 -10.99 -15.27 -8.86
CA PRO A 803 -10.06 -14.17 -8.69
C PRO A 803 -9.73 -13.90 -7.23
N GLU A 804 -8.52 -13.40 -7.01
CA GLU A 804 -8.08 -12.96 -5.70
C GLU A 804 -8.59 -11.54 -5.47
N VAL A 805 -9.25 -11.32 -4.33
CA VAL A 805 -9.86 -10.03 -3.96
C VAL A 805 -9.60 -9.73 -2.49
N SER A 806 -9.51 -8.45 -2.16
CA SER A 806 -9.36 -7.98 -0.77
C SER A 806 -10.06 -6.66 -0.51
N TRP A 807 -10.31 -6.38 0.77
CA TRP A 807 -10.58 -5.04 1.27
C TRP A 807 -9.32 -4.48 1.94
N ASN A 808 -8.82 -3.35 1.43
CA ASN A 808 -7.59 -2.74 1.89
C ASN A 808 -7.90 -1.38 2.49
N TYR A 809 -7.48 -1.18 3.74
CA TYR A 809 -7.69 0.03 4.53
C TYR A 809 -6.35 0.67 4.86
N GLU A 810 -6.28 1.99 4.85
CA GLU A 810 -5.12 2.72 5.34
C GLU A 810 -5.49 4.05 5.97
N ALA A 811 -4.66 4.49 6.91
CA ALA A 811 -4.73 5.82 7.49
C ALA A 811 -3.32 6.31 7.80
N GLY A 812 -3.04 7.58 7.52
CA GLY A 812 -1.70 8.12 7.68
C GLY A 812 -1.66 9.62 7.89
N PHE A 813 -0.49 10.08 8.33
CA PHE A 813 -0.13 11.49 8.39
C PHE A 813 1.02 11.71 7.42
N ARG A 814 0.98 12.81 6.68
CA ARG A 814 2.13 13.34 5.94
C ARG A 814 2.35 14.79 6.29
N GLY A 815 3.59 15.23 6.29
CA GLY A 815 3.91 16.61 6.60
C GLY A 815 5.22 17.07 5.97
N ASP A 816 5.20 18.31 5.51
CA ASP A 816 6.32 19.02 4.94
C ASP A 816 6.71 20.19 5.87
N PHE A 817 7.97 20.18 6.30
CA PHE A 817 8.52 21.07 7.32
C PHE A 817 9.71 21.86 6.75
N GLY A 818 9.49 22.59 5.66
CA GLY A 818 10.56 23.27 4.93
C GLY A 818 11.39 22.27 4.12
N ASN A 819 12.64 22.00 4.53
CA ASN A 819 13.53 21.06 3.83
C ASN A 819 13.39 19.60 4.30
N SER A 820 12.35 19.31 5.08
CA SER A 820 12.13 17.99 5.67
C SER A 820 10.73 17.49 5.34
N HIS A 821 10.62 16.22 5.01
CA HIS A 821 9.37 15.53 4.74
C HIS A 821 9.26 14.33 5.68
N ALA A 822 8.06 14.04 6.19
CA ALA A 822 7.80 12.84 6.96
C ALA A 822 6.40 12.29 6.67
N GLU A 823 6.29 10.97 6.56
CA GLU A 823 5.04 10.25 6.37
C GLU A 823 5.00 9.03 7.29
N VAL A 824 3.85 8.78 7.92
CA VAL A 824 3.58 7.56 8.70
C VAL A 824 2.20 7.04 8.33
N VAL A 825 2.13 5.78 7.91
CA VAL A 825 0.90 5.14 7.42
C VAL A 825 0.69 3.81 8.13
N GLY A 826 -0.49 3.60 8.69
CA GLY A 826 -0.97 2.27 9.09
C GLY A 826 -1.87 1.68 8.03
N PHE A 827 -1.74 0.38 7.77
CA PHE A 827 -2.57 -0.32 6.79
C PHE A 827 -3.07 -1.67 7.32
N PHE A 828 -4.20 -2.12 6.78
CA PHE A 828 -4.82 -3.42 7.04
C PHE A 828 -5.44 -3.93 5.74
N ASN A 829 -4.99 -5.09 5.26
CA ASN A 829 -5.47 -5.77 4.06
C ASN A 829 -6.15 -7.07 4.48
N ASP A 830 -7.43 -7.21 4.12
CA ASP A 830 -8.28 -8.38 4.38
C ASP A 830 -8.51 -9.14 3.08
N TYR A 831 -7.68 -10.15 2.81
CA TYR A 831 -7.82 -11.01 1.64
C TYR A 831 -8.96 -11.98 1.85
N GLU A 832 -9.94 -11.99 0.94
CA GLU A 832 -11.04 -12.97 0.95
C GLU A 832 -10.57 -14.32 0.38
N ASN A 833 -9.70 -14.28 -0.62
CA ASN A 833 -9.13 -15.46 -1.29
C ASN A 833 -7.74 -15.12 -1.87
N LEU A 834 -6.68 -15.42 -1.15
CA LEU A 834 -5.32 -15.32 -1.68
C LEU A 834 -5.10 -16.42 -2.73
N MET A 835 -4.56 -16.13 -3.91
CA MET A 835 -4.28 -17.19 -4.90
C MET A 835 -2.80 -17.54 -4.98
N GLY A 836 -2.48 -18.83 -4.84
CA GLY A 836 -1.18 -19.39 -5.19
C GLY A 836 -1.10 -19.72 -6.68
N GLN A 837 0.08 -19.63 -7.28
CA GLN A 837 0.34 -20.15 -8.62
C GLN A 837 1.55 -21.07 -8.58
N CYS A 838 1.35 -22.32 -8.96
CA CYS A 838 2.42 -23.30 -9.02
C CYS A 838 3.21 -23.09 -10.31
N SER A 839 4.30 -22.34 -10.24
CA SER A 839 5.18 -22.09 -11.38
C SER A 839 6.53 -22.74 -11.15
N PHE A 840 7.34 -22.93 -12.20
CA PHE A 840 8.73 -23.31 -12.00
C PHE A 840 9.46 -22.29 -11.10
N ALA A 841 9.16 -21.00 -11.21
CA ALA A 841 9.76 -19.98 -10.36
C ALA A 841 9.37 -20.13 -8.87
N GLY A 842 8.20 -20.71 -8.60
CA GLY A 842 7.72 -21.07 -7.27
C GLY A 842 8.21 -22.44 -6.77
N GLY A 843 9.05 -23.15 -7.54
CA GLY A 843 9.62 -24.45 -7.18
C GLY A 843 8.81 -25.67 -7.61
N CYS A 844 7.78 -25.50 -8.45
CA CYS A 844 6.94 -26.62 -8.93
C CYS A 844 7.52 -27.38 -10.14
N THR A 845 7.18 -28.66 -10.25
CA THR A 845 7.52 -29.55 -11.39
C THR A 845 6.30 -30.34 -11.88
N GLY A 846 6.36 -30.92 -13.09
CA GLY A 846 5.32 -31.83 -13.60
C GLY A 846 4.03 -31.16 -14.10
N THR A 847 2.88 -31.82 -13.93
CA THR A 847 1.58 -31.42 -14.52
C THR A 847 0.93 -30.21 -13.85
N ASP A 848 1.42 -29.82 -12.68
CA ASP A 848 0.84 -28.74 -11.87
C ASP A 848 1.41 -27.36 -12.25
N ILE A 849 2.37 -27.31 -13.18
CA ILE A 849 2.99 -26.06 -13.64
C ILE A 849 1.95 -25.16 -14.32
N ASP A 850 2.00 -23.88 -13.94
CA ASP A 850 1.10 -22.80 -14.33
C ASP A 850 -0.36 -22.99 -13.86
N GLN A 851 -0.66 -23.95 -12.97
CA GLN A 851 -1.96 -24.05 -12.29
C GLN A 851 -2.08 -23.06 -11.12
N GLN A 852 -3.27 -22.51 -10.94
CA GLN A 852 -3.63 -21.57 -9.87
C GLN A 852 -4.54 -22.22 -8.84
N TYR A 853 -4.34 -21.88 -7.56
CA TYR A 853 -5.00 -22.50 -6.42
C TYR A 853 -5.57 -21.43 -5.49
N ASN A 854 -6.77 -21.69 -4.95
CA ASN A 854 -7.37 -20.85 -3.91
C ASN A 854 -6.69 -21.12 -2.57
N GLY A 855 -6.14 -20.08 -1.95
CA GLY A 855 -5.32 -20.09 -0.73
C GLY A 855 -5.98 -19.43 0.48
N GLY A 856 -7.32 -19.39 0.50
CA GLY A 856 -8.08 -18.98 1.68
C GLY A 856 -7.95 -17.50 2.05
N SER A 857 -8.45 -17.15 3.25
CA SER A 857 -8.45 -15.76 3.73
C SER A 857 -7.19 -15.44 4.53
N VAL A 858 -6.65 -14.23 4.36
CA VAL A 858 -5.41 -13.79 5.00
C VAL A 858 -5.54 -12.34 5.47
N TRP A 859 -5.09 -12.07 6.69
CA TRP A 859 -4.90 -10.71 7.18
C TRP A 859 -3.45 -10.29 7.05
N ILE A 860 -3.23 -9.09 6.53
CA ILE A 860 -1.90 -8.47 6.45
C ILE A 860 -2.01 -7.04 6.95
N TYR A 861 -1.21 -6.67 7.94
CA TYR A 861 -1.30 -5.34 8.54
C TYR A 861 0.05 -4.85 9.03
N GLY A 862 0.20 -3.53 9.09
CA GLY A 862 1.51 -2.96 9.34
C GLY A 862 1.53 -1.46 9.53
N LEU A 863 2.75 -0.98 9.75
CA LEU A 863 3.11 0.44 9.84
C LEU A 863 4.24 0.71 8.85
N GLU A 864 4.07 1.73 8.02
CA GLU A 864 5.07 2.26 7.10
C GLU A 864 5.45 3.67 7.57
N GLY A 865 6.74 3.99 7.54
CA GLY A 865 7.26 5.30 7.88
C GLY A 865 8.36 5.72 6.92
N VAL A 866 8.34 6.98 6.50
CA VAL A 866 9.40 7.62 5.71
C VAL A 866 9.73 8.96 6.32
N PHE A 867 11.01 9.31 6.29
CA PHE A 867 11.46 10.66 6.55
C PHE A 867 12.59 11.03 5.59
N SER A 868 12.65 12.31 5.22
CA SER A 868 13.79 12.88 4.49
C SER A 868 14.04 14.29 4.97
N THR A 869 15.29 14.73 4.95
CA THR A 869 15.67 16.09 5.33
C THR A 869 16.99 16.47 4.70
N ASP A 870 17.13 17.71 4.24
CA ASP A 870 18.39 18.25 3.73
C ASP A 870 18.93 19.37 4.63
N PHE A 871 19.91 19.03 5.45
CA PHE A 871 20.55 19.97 6.36
C PHE A 871 21.57 20.83 5.61
N LYS A 872 21.24 22.10 5.35
CA LYS A 872 22.17 23.08 4.79
C LYS A 872 23.13 23.58 5.87
N LEU A 873 24.37 23.09 5.89
CA LEU A 873 25.44 23.61 6.76
C LEU A 873 25.97 24.97 6.27
N SER A 874 26.02 25.15 4.95
CA SER A 874 26.34 26.41 4.27
C SER A 874 25.68 26.42 2.88
N PRO A 875 25.68 27.53 2.13
CA PRO A 875 25.16 27.56 0.77
C PRO A 875 25.83 26.55 -0.18
N LYS A 876 27.03 26.05 0.18
CA LYS A 876 27.87 25.16 -0.63
C LYS A 876 27.97 23.75 -0.07
N VAL A 877 27.40 23.48 1.11
CA VAL A 877 27.55 22.20 1.81
C VAL A 877 26.21 21.80 2.41
N SER A 878 25.72 20.62 2.04
CA SER A 878 24.51 20.05 2.63
C SER A 878 24.67 18.59 3.00
N ILE A 879 23.88 18.15 3.97
CA ILE A 879 23.84 16.78 4.47
C ILE A 879 22.42 16.27 4.24
N PRO A 880 22.15 15.59 3.12
CA PRO A 880 20.91 14.87 2.94
C PRO A 880 20.87 13.67 3.88
N LEU A 881 19.76 13.52 4.59
CA LEU A 881 19.45 12.39 5.45
C LEU A 881 18.07 11.88 5.05
N GLY A 882 17.93 10.57 4.89
CA GLY A 882 16.63 9.96 4.66
C GLY A 882 16.54 8.59 5.28
N GLY A 883 15.34 8.12 5.53
CA GLY A 883 15.14 6.75 5.98
C GLY A 883 13.70 6.28 5.84
N SER A 884 13.56 4.98 5.80
CA SER A 884 12.29 4.29 5.72
C SER A 884 12.23 3.12 6.69
N LEU A 885 11.02 2.83 7.17
CA LEU A 885 10.72 1.72 8.07
C LEU A 885 9.42 1.08 7.63
N THR A 886 9.39 -0.24 7.60
CA THR A 886 8.18 -1.05 7.40
C THR A 886 8.13 -2.08 8.52
N PHE A 887 6.99 -2.15 9.19
CA PHE A 887 6.65 -3.21 10.11
C PHE A 887 5.43 -3.94 9.57
N ASN A 888 5.53 -5.26 9.39
CA ASN A 888 4.47 -6.10 8.85
C ASN A 888 4.11 -7.22 9.83
N ARG A 889 2.85 -7.65 9.77
CA ARG A 889 2.37 -8.92 10.30
C ARG A 889 1.39 -9.53 9.32
N SER A 890 1.34 -10.85 9.29
CA SER A 890 0.33 -11.59 8.53
C SER A 890 -0.17 -12.79 9.32
N ALA A 891 -1.40 -13.22 9.03
CA ALA A 891 -1.98 -14.44 9.57
C ALA A 891 -3.04 -15.01 8.62
N PHE A 892 -2.90 -16.28 8.23
CA PHE A 892 -3.95 -17.04 7.58
C PHE A 892 -5.15 -17.19 8.50
N GLN A 893 -6.35 -16.95 7.98
CA GLN A 893 -7.62 -17.03 8.71
C GLN A 893 -8.36 -18.36 8.46
N THR A 894 -7.78 -19.22 7.62
CA THR A 894 -8.37 -20.49 7.22
C THR A 894 -7.26 -21.53 7.02
N ALA A 895 -7.49 -22.76 7.47
CA ALA A 895 -6.61 -23.88 7.21
C ALA A 895 -6.94 -24.55 5.86
N PHE A 896 -5.91 -24.95 5.11
CA PHE A 896 -6.06 -25.67 3.83
C PHE A 896 -4.78 -26.42 3.45
N GLN A 897 -4.90 -27.35 2.51
CA GLN A 897 -3.77 -28.04 1.88
C GLN A 897 -3.61 -27.56 0.45
N SER A 898 -2.37 -27.33 0.03
CA SER A 898 -2.03 -26.89 -1.33
C SER A 898 -0.84 -27.68 -1.86
N SER A 899 -0.87 -27.99 -3.16
CA SER A 899 0.31 -28.51 -3.88
C SER A 899 1.33 -27.41 -4.18
N PHE A 900 0.93 -26.14 -4.08
CA PHE A 900 1.86 -25.02 -4.17
C PHE A 900 2.74 -24.98 -2.92
N HIS A 901 4.03 -25.25 -3.11
CA HIS A 901 5.02 -25.43 -2.03
C HIS A 901 5.06 -24.29 -1.01
N GLN A 902 4.98 -23.02 -1.43
CA GLN A 902 4.98 -21.89 -0.49
C GLN A 902 3.78 -21.90 0.48
N PHE A 903 2.69 -22.60 0.16
CA PHE A 903 1.55 -22.75 1.07
C PHE A 903 1.57 -24.11 1.77
N GLY A 904 1.89 -25.20 1.07
CA GLY A 904 2.00 -26.53 1.67
C GLY A 904 0.76 -26.92 2.48
N SER A 905 0.93 -27.17 3.79
CA SER A 905 -0.14 -27.43 4.75
C SER A 905 -0.34 -26.23 5.67
N VAL A 906 -1.31 -25.36 5.37
CA VAL A 906 -1.58 -24.14 6.13
C VAL A 906 -2.57 -24.40 7.26
N GLN A 907 -2.25 -23.91 8.45
CA GLN A 907 -3.14 -23.78 9.61
C GLN A 907 -3.59 -22.33 9.83
N GLU A 908 -4.70 -22.16 10.54
CA GLU A 908 -5.16 -20.83 10.95
C GLU A 908 -4.15 -20.23 11.95
N GLY A 909 -3.68 -19.02 11.66
CA GLY A 909 -2.64 -18.32 12.43
C GLY A 909 -1.25 -18.34 11.79
N ASP A 910 -1.00 -19.20 10.80
CA ASP A 910 0.27 -19.26 10.08
C ASP A 910 0.56 -17.93 9.36
N GLN A 911 1.84 -17.59 9.23
CA GLN A 911 2.31 -16.38 8.57
C GLN A 911 2.56 -16.61 7.08
N LEU A 912 2.48 -15.54 6.29
CA LEU A 912 2.86 -15.58 4.88
C LEU A 912 4.37 -15.72 4.71
N PRO A 913 4.83 -16.53 3.74
CA PRO A 913 6.23 -16.57 3.36
C PRO A 913 6.66 -15.29 2.66
N TYR A 914 7.97 -15.04 2.62
CA TYR A 914 8.60 -13.90 1.95
C TYR A 914 8.12 -12.51 2.41
N LEU A 915 7.50 -12.43 3.59
CA LEU A 915 7.07 -11.18 4.21
C LEU A 915 7.88 -10.94 5.51
N PRO A 916 8.94 -10.11 5.48
CA PRO A 916 9.70 -9.80 6.68
C PRO A 916 8.89 -8.94 7.65
N ASP A 917 8.99 -9.26 8.95
CA ASP A 917 8.40 -8.51 10.05
C ASP A 917 8.88 -7.05 10.09
N VAL A 918 10.17 -6.82 9.83
CA VAL A 918 10.79 -5.48 9.84
C VAL A 918 11.70 -5.29 8.63
N GLN A 919 11.51 -4.18 7.91
CA GLN A 919 12.43 -3.67 6.90
C GLN A 919 12.76 -2.21 7.19
N SER A 920 14.02 -1.82 7.04
CA SER A 920 14.41 -0.43 7.21
C SER A 920 15.55 -0.03 6.29
N SER A 921 15.54 1.22 5.85
CA SER A 921 16.64 1.82 5.10
C SER A 921 17.04 3.16 5.73
N LEU A 922 18.33 3.47 5.72
CA LEU A 922 18.87 4.76 6.15
C LEU A 922 19.86 5.24 5.11
N LEU A 923 19.71 6.47 4.65
CA LEU A 923 20.59 7.16 3.72
C LEU A 923 21.21 8.37 4.41
N VAL A 924 22.53 8.48 4.33
CA VAL A 924 23.30 9.63 4.81
C VAL A 924 24.21 10.09 3.68
N GLY A 925 24.17 11.38 3.34
CA GLY A 925 25.07 11.96 2.35
C GLY A 925 25.76 13.24 2.81
N LEU A 926 26.72 13.66 2.00
CA LEU A 926 27.42 14.92 2.11
C LEU A 926 27.62 15.49 0.70
N ASN A 927 26.93 16.58 0.41
CA ASN A 927 27.00 17.26 -0.87
C ASN A 927 27.80 18.56 -0.73
N THR A 928 28.72 18.78 -1.67
CA THR A 928 29.46 20.02 -1.85
C THR A 928 29.40 20.47 -3.31
N GLU A 929 29.99 21.62 -3.67
CA GLU A 929 30.04 22.08 -5.07
C GLU A 929 30.74 21.13 -6.04
N ARG A 930 31.62 20.23 -5.57
CA ARG A 930 32.42 19.34 -6.43
C ARG A 930 32.47 17.88 -6.01
N LEU A 931 31.95 17.56 -4.82
CA LEU A 931 32.03 16.24 -4.23
C LEU A 931 30.65 15.91 -3.63
N SER A 932 30.10 14.78 -4.04
CA SER A 932 28.97 14.12 -3.40
C SER A 932 29.46 12.80 -2.80
N LEU A 933 29.17 12.58 -1.53
CA LEU A 933 29.37 11.30 -0.84
C LEU A 933 28.02 10.81 -0.36
N SER A 934 27.70 9.54 -0.60
CA SER A 934 26.46 8.92 -0.15
C SER A 934 26.73 7.57 0.46
N SER A 935 26.01 7.21 1.52
CA SER A 935 26.02 5.88 2.10
C SER A 935 24.60 5.47 2.47
N SER A 936 24.25 4.22 2.19
CA SER A 936 22.97 3.64 2.56
C SER A 936 23.16 2.35 3.36
N LEU A 937 22.35 2.19 4.40
CA LEU A 937 22.27 0.99 5.22
C LEU A 937 20.85 0.43 5.08
N SER A 938 20.70 -0.78 4.56
CA SER A 938 19.41 -1.47 4.48
C SER A 938 19.43 -2.73 5.35
N HIS A 939 18.32 -2.97 6.05
CA HIS A 939 18.12 -4.09 6.94
C HIS A 939 16.76 -4.74 6.66
N ARG A 940 16.75 -6.07 6.63
CA ARG A 940 15.55 -6.91 6.62
C ARG A 940 15.69 -7.95 7.72
N SER A 941 14.63 -8.16 8.52
CA SER A 941 14.55 -9.26 9.48
C SER A 941 14.56 -10.63 8.78
N SER A 942 14.59 -11.71 9.57
CA SER A 942 14.28 -13.04 9.05
C SER A 942 12.84 -13.10 8.54
N MET A 943 12.58 -14.08 7.69
CA MET A 943 11.27 -14.37 7.10
C MET A 943 11.21 -15.85 6.69
N LEU A 944 10.01 -16.36 6.45
CA LEU A 944 9.78 -17.75 6.07
C LEU A 944 9.93 -17.96 4.54
N ASP A 945 10.34 -19.16 4.12
CA ASP A 945 10.21 -19.62 2.73
C ASP A 945 8.82 -20.20 2.41
N GLU A 946 8.21 -20.87 3.39
CA GLU A 946 6.89 -21.49 3.31
C GLU A 946 5.96 -20.95 4.40
N ALA A 947 4.64 -21.03 4.19
CA ALA A 947 3.67 -20.61 5.18
C ALA A 947 3.82 -21.43 6.47
N GLY A 948 3.83 -20.75 7.63
CA GLY A 948 4.08 -21.42 8.90
C GLY A 948 4.33 -20.45 10.06
N VAL A 949 5.03 -20.92 11.10
CA VAL A 949 5.33 -20.12 12.30
C VAL A 949 6.82 -19.79 12.35
N LEU A 950 7.15 -18.49 12.28
CA LEU A 950 8.53 -18.03 12.41
C LEU A 950 9.14 -18.48 13.75
N GLY A 951 10.29 -19.11 13.68
CA GLY A 951 11.06 -19.72 14.77
C GLY A 951 10.86 -21.23 14.91
N GLU A 952 9.89 -21.81 14.20
CA GLU A 952 9.55 -23.25 14.26
C GLU A 952 9.78 -23.98 12.92
N GLU A 953 10.00 -23.25 11.83
CA GLU A 953 10.25 -23.81 10.50
C GLU A 953 11.74 -24.16 10.26
N GLU A 954 12.00 -25.24 9.54
CA GLU A 954 13.37 -25.65 9.17
C GLU A 954 13.99 -24.73 8.09
N LEU A 955 13.17 -24.13 7.22
CA LEU A 955 13.62 -23.33 6.06
C LEU A 955 13.37 -21.84 6.23
N GLU A 956 13.99 -21.25 7.25
CA GLU A 956 14.00 -19.80 7.43
C GLU A 956 15.02 -19.10 6.52
N ILE A 957 14.68 -17.88 6.11
CA ILE A 957 15.61 -16.97 5.43
C ILE A 957 16.10 -15.97 6.49
N PRO A 958 17.41 -15.91 6.77
CA PRO A 958 17.96 -15.13 7.88
C PRO A 958 17.85 -13.62 7.62
N SER A 959 18.06 -12.83 8.69
CA SER A 959 18.16 -11.37 8.58
C SER A 959 19.32 -10.97 7.69
N LEU A 960 19.15 -9.89 6.93
CA LEU A 960 20.15 -9.36 6.00
C LEU A 960 20.42 -7.88 6.29
N LEU A 961 21.70 -7.53 6.39
CA LEU A 961 22.17 -6.15 6.57
C LEU A 961 23.16 -5.80 5.45
N LEU A 962 22.82 -4.79 4.66
CA LEU A 962 23.64 -4.32 3.54
C LEU A 962 24.07 -2.88 3.77
N LEU A 963 25.36 -2.62 3.56
CA LEU A 963 25.93 -1.27 3.49
C LEU A 963 26.32 -0.99 2.04
N ASN A 964 25.89 0.14 1.50
CA ASN A 964 26.35 0.65 0.21
C ASN A 964 26.96 2.03 0.39
N ALA A 965 27.88 2.40 -0.49
CA ALA A 965 28.44 3.75 -0.52
C ALA A 965 28.79 4.16 -1.94
N ALA A 966 28.70 5.44 -2.21
CA ALA A 966 29.08 6.04 -3.48
C ALA A 966 29.76 7.38 -3.27
N ALA A 967 30.63 7.73 -4.20
CA ALA A 967 31.30 9.02 -4.27
C ALA A 967 31.25 9.51 -5.72
N ASP A 968 30.78 10.73 -5.95
CA ASP A 968 30.85 11.42 -7.24
C ASP A 968 31.69 12.70 -7.09
N VAL A 969 32.60 12.90 -8.04
CA VAL A 969 33.51 14.04 -8.08
C VAL A 969 33.36 14.77 -9.41
N GLN A 970 32.90 16.02 -9.35
CA GLN A 970 32.82 16.91 -10.51
C GLN A 970 34.22 17.46 -10.83
N LEU A 971 34.83 16.95 -11.91
CA LEU A 971 36.17 17.39 -12.36
C LEU A 971 36.12 18.73 -13.09
N THR A 972 35.09 18.91 -13.92
CA THR A 972 34.77 20.15 -14.66
C THR A 972 33.25 20.22 -14.82
N LYS A 973 32.70 21.31 -15.39
CA LYS A 973 31.25 21.41 -15.66
C LYS A 973 30.66 20.32 -16.58
N ARG A 974 31.51 19.55 -17.28
CA ARG A 974 31.09 18.52 -18.26
C ARG A 974 31.51 17.10 -17.91
N PHE A 975 32.41 16.95 -16.95
CA PHE A 975 33.03 15.66 -16.62
C PHE A 975 32.88 15.40 -15.13
N SER A 976 32.26 14.28 -14.77
CA SER A 976 32.26 13.74 -13.40
C SER A 976 32.83 12.32 -13.38
N LEU A 977 33.49 11.99 -12.27
CA LEU A 977 33.97 10.64 -11.98
C LEU A 977 33.19 10.13 -10.77
N TYR A 978 32.62 8.93 -10.86
CA TYR A 978 31.98 8.30 -9.72
C TYR A 978 32.58 6.93 -9.40
N VAL A 979 32.43 6.54 -8.15
CA VAL A 979 32.69 5.19 -7.65
C VAL A 979 31.48 4.77 -6.83
N SER A 980 30.93 3.60 -7.11
CA SER A 980 29.82 3.01 -6.36
C SER A 980 30.21 1.62 -5.86
N GLY A 981 29.88 1.34 -4.61
CA GLY A 981 30.13 0.06 -3.95
C GLY A 981 28.85 -0.47 -3.31
N THR A 982 28.49 -1.72 -3.62
CA THR A 982 27.32 -2.41 -3.06
C THR A 982 27.73 -3.62 -2.24
N ASN A 983 26.93 -3.95 -1.21
CA ASN A 983 27.23 -5.01 -0.25
C ASN A 983 28.65 -4.87 0.37
N LEU A 984 28.96 -3.67 0.89
CA LEU A 984 30.23 -3.36 1.58
C LEU A 984 30.40 -4.12 2.90
N THR A 985 29.31 -4.67 3.45
CA THR A 985 29.35 -5.62 4.57
C THR A 985 29.89 -6.98 4.15
N ASN A 986 29.95 -7.26 2.84
CA ASN A 986 30.29 -8.55 2.25
C ASN A 986 29.44 -9.68 2.85
N ALA A 987 28.15 -9.41 3.07
CA ALA A 987 27.19 -10.41 3.53
C ALA A 987 27.08 -11.53 2.49
N GLN A 988 26.94 -12.77 2.94
CA GLN A 988 26.86 -13.97 2.10
C GLN A 988 25.59 -14.79 2.36
N ASN A 989 24.62 -14.19 3.07
CA ASN A 989 23.39 -14.86 3.48
C ASN A 989 22.53 -15.28 2.28
N ILE A 990 21.75 -16.33 2.49
CA ILE A 990 20.67 -16.73 1.58
C ILE A 990 19.58 -15.65 1.50
N THR A 991 19.06 -15.45 0.30
CA THR A 991 17.97 -14.51 0.00
C THR A 991 16.66 -15.22 -0.37
N SER A 992 16.75 -16.47 -0.83
CA SER A 992 15.64 -17.30 -1.32
C SER A 992 16.05 -18.78 -1.36
N TRP A 993 15.12 -19.70 -1.06
CA TRP A 993 15.25 -21.14 -1.34
C TRP A 993 14.63 -21.54 -2.70
N ARG A 994 14.12 -20.55 -3.45
CA ARG A 994 13.36 -20.74 -4.68
C ARG A 994 14.14 -20.31 -5.93
N PRO A 995 13.96 -20.99 -7.07
CA PRO A 995 13.11 -22.19 -7.25
C PRO A 995 13.59 -23.48 -6.61
N PHE A 996 14.88 -23.81 -6.74
CA PHE A 996 15.42 -25.09 -6.30
C PHE A 996 16.69 -24.86 -5.48
N GLY A 997 16.58 -24.77 -4.16
CA GLY A 997 17.74 -24.67 -3.26
C GLY A 997 18.16 -23.25 -2.94
N ALA A 998 19.18 -23.13 -2.10
CA ALA A 998 19.65 -21.88 -1.52
C ALA A 998 20.25 -20.93 -2.57
N ARG A 999 19.94 -19.64 -2.43
CA ARG A 999 20.46 -18.57 -3.29
C ARG A 999 21.16 -17.47 -2.50
N PRO A 1000 22.48 -17.29 -2.67
CA PRO A 1000 23.23 -16.25 -1.97
C PRO A 1000 22.85 -14.86 -2.49
N ILE A 1001 22.98 -13.84 -1.65
CA ILE A 1001 23.05 -12.46 -2.10
C ILE A 1001 24.31 -12.25 -2.97
N ALA A 1002 24.26 -11.31 -3.92
CA ALA A 1002 25.46 -10.92 -4.67
C ALA A 1002 26.59 -10.47 -3.70
N PRO A 1003 27.86 -10.84 -3.95
CA PRO A 1003 28.99 -10.39 -3.15
C PRO A 1003 29.19 -8.88 -3.26
N LEU A 1004 30.16 -8.35 -2.51
CA LEU A 1004 30.71 -7.02 -2.74
C LEU A 1004 30.93 -6.75 -4.24
N GLN A 1005 30.34 -5.68 -4.74
CA GLN A 1005 30.59 -5.13 -6.08
C GLN A 1005 31.12 -3.71 -5.96
N VAL A 1006 32.06 -3.35 -6.86
CA VAL A 1006 32.56 -1.99 -7.00
C VAL A 1006 32.60 -1.64 -8.47
N MET A 1007 32.05 -0.49 -8.82
CA MET A 1007 32.10 0.10 -10.16
C MET A 1007 32.67 1.51 -10.09
N ALA A 1008 33.48 1.88 -11.08
CA ALA A 1008 33.93 3.24 -11.28
C ALA A 1008 33.56 3.69 -12.69
N GLY A 1009 33.01 4.89 -12.82
CA GLY A 1009 32.54 5.41 -14.09
C GLY A 1009 32.92 6.86 -14.35
N LEU A 1010 32.98 7.20 -15.64
CA LEU A 1010 33.19 8.54 -16.16
C LEU A 1010 31.91 8.99 -16.85
N LYS A 1011 31.30 10.06 -16.37
CA LYS A 1011 30.16 10.70 -17.01
C LYS A 1011 30.59 11.96 -17.75
N ILE A 1012 30.09 12.08 -18.97
CA ILE A 1012 30.17 13.26 -19.81
C ILE A 1012 28.76 13.77 -19.98
N HIS A 1013 28.48 14.98 -19.55
CA HIS A 1013 27.15 15.58 -19.66
C HIS A 1013 27.25 17.00 -20.22
N GLU A 1014 26.12 17.55 -20.66
CA GLU A 1014 26.00 18.99 -20.95
C GLU A 1014 26.41 19.83 -19.71
N ASP A 1015 26.85 21.08 -19.91
CA ASP A 1015 27.32 21.95 -18.82
C ASP A 1015 26.28 22.00 -17.67
N ARG A 1016 26.56 21.30 -16.55
CA ARG A 1016 25.75 21.41 -15.33
C ARG A 1016 25.96 22.84 -14.79
N PRO A 1017 24.90 23.61 -14.51
CA PRO A 1017 25.01 25.02 -14.10
C PRO A 1017 25.96 25.24 -12.93
#